data_AF-A0A7S1TE73-F1
#
_entry.id   AF-A0A7S1TE73-F1
#
_cell.length_a   1.000
_cell.length_b   1.000
_cell.length_c   1.000
_cell.angle_alpha   90.00
_cell.angle_beta   90.00
_cell.angle_gamma   90.00
#
_symmetry.space_group_name_H-M   'P 1'
#
loop_
_entity.id
_entity.type
_entity.pdbx_description
1 polymer ?
#
loop_
_entity_poly.entity_id
_entity_poly.type
_entity_poly.pdbx_seq_one_letter_code
_entity_poly.pdbx_strand_id
1 'polypeptide(L)'
;RRPSGYFESFQNLERELLEFVEAMDLRSSVKTEMSGKELERRRMPTQKELEKAKRFDLMGAIRRHGGTHVVGKRCSLDTQRQAKKPWLITRKSDLTILREQVLQIAQELGKDGFVPTYADLIKLKRTDVLNAVRAMGGFHAAAKRLGLKSRRPRRNWKSAEVVEEEIRNVIISHPFRPSLTLPSRRQLLQHGRGDLVNAIQLHGGLRYFGERLKIPSTGRRQSNGCWNDIKRVEAGIREFQHSRGLQTDILPSQREFRLAGRCDLVYAIRIHGGSIRVAQLCGFRLSLSRRPRNYWSDFNILAGQLHSYMHQFGYQNVMPRIEDLKKHRRMDLVYAIDRFGGAAKVSQSLHLTWMGPSSYWREFSNLKKRLLFFIRCRANGDHRTMPNVQELHQSGRLDLIQGIEFHGGVVQVANRIGRLQVSYPEYPPEYFRNAKNIDSEITSFLLTQPREKQRRMPTAVALVKSGRADLADAIRDNGGWMFYAQRLGLLFGLDTQRRQGYWADQTNVVEELRSYLSDRAVVAGKMPSLRLLEKDGRADIAFAIQRYHTSAEEVAAKLQLQLMPDPVDLQDAVYFDNKEVFVRSMSDWIVEHGIDGIMPSREDFIRTGRHDLRNAVIMHGGRRAVAVSLDLVCEGPGWVALWLGHQAGKSFYTRITGTQRIYVCGQDNRFS
;
A
#
# COMPACT_ATOMS: atom_id res chain seq x y z
N ARG A 1 -41.60 -23.25 -4.97
CA ARG A 1 -42.09 -22.04 -5.67
C ARG A 1 -43.46 -22.37 -6.25
N ARG A 2 -44.49 -21.56 -5.99
CA ARG A 2 -45.84 -21.79 -6.51
C ARG A 2 -45.95 -21.32 -7.97
N PRO A 3 -46.84 -21.92 -8.79
CA PRO A 3 -47.01 -21.54 -10.20
C PRO A 3 -47.51 -20.09 -10.36
N SER A 4 -47.23 -19.49 -11.51
CA SER A 4 -47.71 -18.14 -11.84
C SER A 4 -49.24 -18.09 -11.78
N GLY A 5 -49.81 -17.05 -11.17
CA GLY A 5 -51.26 -16.92 -10.96
C GLY A 5 -51.83 -17.59 -9.71
N TYR A 6 -51.05 -18.43 -9.00
CA TYR A 6 -51.56 -19.16 -7.81
C TYR A 6 -52.17 -18.26 -6.72
N PHE A 7 -51.61 -17.06 -6.53
CA PHE A 7 -52.09 -16.07 -5.54
C PHE A 7 -53.11 -15.07 -6.10
N GLU A 8 -53.66 -15.30 -7.30
CA GLU A 8 -54.82 -14.53 -7.79
C GLU A 8 -56.10 -14.93 -7.06
N SER A 9 -56.22 -16.20 -6.65
CA SER A 9 -57.27 -16.64 -5.74
C SER A 9 -56.96 -16.19 -4.31
N PHE A 10 -57.92 -15.49 -3.69
CA PHE A 10 -57.82 -15.05 -2.29
C PHE A 10 -57.73 -16.23 -1.32
N GLN A 11 -58.43 -17.34 -1.60
CA GLN A 11 -58.41 -18.54 -0.75
C GLN A 11 -57.00 -19.16 -0.64
N ASN A 12 -56.24 -19.13 -1.74
CA ASN A 12 -54.85 -19.61 -1.74
C ASN A 12 -53.92 -18.69 -0.94
N LEU A 13 -54.16 -17.38 -0.98
CA LEU A 13 -53.45 -16.41 -0.15
C LEU A 13 -53.78 -16.60 1.32
N GLU A 14 -55.07 -16.73 1.66
CA GLU A 14 -55.55 -16.91 3.03
C GLU A 14 -54.96 -18.17 3.67
N ARG A 15 -54.99 -19.32 2.98
CA ARG A 15 -54.41 -20.57 3.47
C ARG A 15 -52.91 -20.42 3.78
N GLU A 16 -52.14 -19.93 2.82
CA GLU A 16 -50.69 -19.79 2.99
C GLU A 16 -50.31 -18.74 4.03
N LEU A 17 -51.13 -17.70 4.20
CA LEU A 17 -50.94 -16.68 5.23
C LEU A 17 -51.25 -17.23 6.62
N LEU A 18 -52.30 -18.04 6.77
CA LEU A 18 -52.65 -18.70 8.03
C LEU A 18 -51.62 -19.77 8.42
N GLU A 19 -51.18 -20.60 7.47
CA GLU A 19 -50.08 -21.56 7.67
C GLU A 19 -48.79 -20.85 8.11
N PHE A 20 -48.50 -19.68 7.54
CA PHE A 20 -47.35 -18.88 7.93
C PHE A 20 -47.47 -18.33 9.37
N VAL A 21 -48.66 -17.86 9.76
CA VAL A 21 -48.93 -17.38 11.12
C VAL A 21 -48.82 -18.53 12.14
N GLU A 22 -49.39 -19.70 11.85
CA GLU A 22 -49.28 -20.88 12.71
C GLU A 22 -47.82 -21.32 12.89
N ALA A 23 -47.03 -21.31 11.81
CA ALA A 23 -45.60 -21.61 11.87
C ALA A 23 -44.78 -20.56 12.65
N MET A 24 -45.24 -19.31 12.73
CA MET A 24 -44.64 -18.28 13.58
C MET A 24 -44.99 -18.51 15.06
N ASP A 25 -46.25 -18.80 15.37
CA ASP A 25 -46.72 -18.98 16.74
C ASP A 25 -46.06 -20.21 17.41
N LEU A 26 -45.86 -21.31 16.65
CA LEU A 26 -45.10 -22.50 17.07
C LEU A 26 -43.62 -22.23 17.40
N ARG A 27 -43.01 -21.19 16.79
CA ARG A 27 -41.62 -20.81 17.08
C ARG A 27 -41.50 -19.87 18.27
N SER A 28 -42.57 -19.14 18.62
CA SER A 28 -42.59 -18.26 19.79
C SER A 28 -42.95 -18.97 21.10
N SER A 29 -43.69 -20.09 21.06
CA SER A 29 -44.09 -20.84 22.27
C SER A 29 -42.93 -21.47 23.05
N VAL A 30 -41.75 -21.62 22.44
CA VAL A 30 -40.53 -22.16 23.10
C VAL A 30 -39.90 -21.17 24.09
N LYS A 31 -40.38 -19.91 24.19
CA LYS A 31 -39.71 -18.88 25.00
C LYS A 31 -40.57 -18.07 25.97
N THR A 32 -41.82 -18.41 26.25
CA THR A 32 -42.56 -17.64 27.27
C THR A 32 -43.73 -18.42 27.88
N GLU A 33 -43.65 -18.71 29.18
CA GLU A 33 -44.83 -19.01 30.00
C GLU A 33 -45.65 -17.72 30.11
N MET A 34 -46.73 -17.61 29.33
CA MET A 34 -47.67 -16.50 29.39
C MET A 34 -49.11 -17.05 29.42
N SER A 35 -49.81 -16.64 30.47
CA SER A 35 -51.25 -16.74 30.78
C SER A 35 -52.18 -17.16 29.62
N GLY A 36 -52.92 -18.26 29.84
CA GLY A 36 -53.84 -18.93 28.92
C GLY A 36 -55.12 -18.17 28.50
N LYS A 37 -55.10 -16.84 28.40
CA LYS A 37 -56.20 -16.03 27.83
C LYS A 37 -55.82 -15.18 26.61
N GLU A 38 -54.55 -15.12 26.21
CA GLU A 38 -54.11 -14.43 24.98
C GLU A 38 -53.94 -15.36 23.77
N LEU A 39 -54.15 -16.67 23.93
CA LEU A 39 -53.83 -17.69 22.92
C LEU A 39 -54.78 -17.74 21.71
N GLU A 40 -55.85 -16.94 21.66
CA GLU A 40 -56.86 -17.04 20.61
C GLU A 40 -56.80 -15.94 19.53
N ARG A 41 -55.87 -14.98 19.61
CA ARG A 41 -55.80 -13.87 18.64
C ARG A 41 -54.60 -13.99 17.71
N ARG A 42 -54.80 -14.64 16.57
CA ARG A 42 -53.82 -14.72 15.48
C ARG A 42 -53.52 -13.32 14.92
N ARG A 43 -52.27 -12.87 15.04
CA ARG A 43 -51.84 -11.52 14.63
C ARG A 43 -51.39 -11.50 13.17
N MET A 44 -51.70 -10.42 12.46
CA MET A 44 -51.24 -10.22 11.08
C MET A 44 -49.70 -10.02 11.03
N PRO A 45 -48.94 -10.80 10.21
CA PRO A 45 -47.51 -10.64 10.07
C PRO A 45 -47.12 -9.26 9.53
N THR A 46 -46.04 -8.68 10.07
CA THR A 46 -45.48 -7.42 9.58
C THR A 46 -44.65 -7.64 8.32
N GLN A 47 -44.49 -6.59 7.50
CA GLN A 47 -43.70 -6.66 6.27
C GLN A 47 -42.25 -7.10 6.54
N LYS A 48 -41.64 -6.66 7.64
CA LYS A 48 -40.27 -7.04 8.03
C LYS A 48 -40.16 -8.52 8.38
N GLU A 49 -41.19 -9.10 8.99
CA GLU A 49 -41.21 -10.54 9.33
C GLU A 49 -41.31 -11.39 8.07
N LEU A 50 -42.14 -10.97 7.09
CA LEU A 50 -42.23 -11.62 5.77
C LEU A 50 -40.91 -11.50 4.98
N GLU A 51 -40.24 -10.35 5.03
CA GLU A 51 -38.92 -10.13 4.44
C GLU A 51 -37.85 -11.03 5.07
N LYS A 52 -37.83 -11.13 6.40
CA LYS A 52 -36.89 -12.00 7.14
C LYS A 52 -37.10 -13.47 6.79
N ALA A 53 -38.35 -13.88 6.60
CA ALA A 53 -38.70 -15.23 6.14
C ALA A 53 -38.53 -15.44 4.62
N LYS A 54 -38.09 -14.41 3.88
CA LYS A 54 -37.93 -14.41 2.42
C LYS A 54 -39.21 -14.76 1.65
N ARG A 55 -40.39 -14.54 2.25
CA ARG A 55 -41.71 -14.76 1.62
C ARG A 55 -42.19 -13.51 0.87
N PHE A 56 -41.40 -13.10 -0.13
CA PHE A 56 -41.72 -11.96 -1.00
C PHE A 56 -42.98 -12.19 -1.85
N ASP A 57 -43.30 -13.45 -2.09
CA ASP A 57 -44.52 -13.92 -2.77
C ASP A 57 -45.79 -13.50 -2.01
N LEU A 58 -45.83 -13.74 -0.69
CA LEU A 58 -46.96 -13.33 0.16
C LEU A 58 -47.08 -11.80 0.24
N MET A 59 -45.97 -11.06 0.31
CA MET A 59 -46.01 -9.60 0.30
C MET A 59 -46.61 -9.03 -1.00
N GLY A 60 -46.22 -9.60 -2.14
CA GLY A 60 -46.76 -9.23 -3.44
C GLY A 60 -48.25 -9.59 -3.58
N ALA A 61 -48.66 -10.73 -3.02
CA ALA A 61 -50.06 -11.15 -2.99
C ALA A 61 -50.92 -10.26 -2.08
N ILE A 62 -50.47 -9.95 -0.87
CA ILE A 62 -51.18 -9.05 0.07
C ILE A 62 -51.41 -7.68 -0.57
N ARG A 63 -50.41 -7.15 -1.29
CA ARG A 63 -50.55 -5.85 -1.98
C ARG A 63 -51.60 -5.89 -3.09
N ARG A 64 -51.64 -6.97 -3.87
CA ARG A 64 -52.62 -7.16 -4.96
C ARG A 64 -54.05 -7.30 -4.43
N HIS A 65 -54.23 -7.88 -3.24
CA HIS A 65 -55.54 -8.08 -2.60
C HIS A 65 -55.97 -6.94 -1.66
N GLY A 66 -55.43 -5.72 -1.84
CA GLY A 66 -55.89 -4.51 -1.13
C GLY A 66 -55.07 -4.13 0.11
N GLY A 67 -53.93 -4.77 0.35
CA GLY A 67 -52.99 -4.44 1.42
C GLY A 67 -53.31 -5.10 2.76
N THR A 68 -52.41 -4.90 3.74
CA THR A 68 -52.40 -5.64 5.02
C THR A 68 -53.66 -5.48 5.85
N HIS A 69 -54.32 -4.33 5.79
CA HIS A 69 -55.56 -4.07 6.53
C HIS A 69 -56.76 -4.84 5.95
N VAL A 70 -56.91 -4.83 4.62
CA VAL A 70 -58.03 -5.49 3.94
C VAL A 70 -57.89 -7.01 4.05
N VAL A 71 -56.68 -7.52 3.80
CA VAL A 71 -56.37 -8.95 3.90
C VAL A 71 -56.46 -9.41 5.35
N GLY A 72 -55.90 -8.66 6.31
CA GLY A 72 -55.99 -9.01 7.74
C GLY A 72 -57.42 -9.09 8.25
N LYS A 73 -58.28 -8.13 7.87
CA LYS A 73 -59.71 -8.17 8.24
C LYS A 73 -60.44 -9.36 7.61
N ARG A 74 -60.09 -9.75 6.38
CA ARG A 74 -60.71 -10.91 5.69
C ARG A 74 -60.26 -12.25 6.27
N CYS A 75 -58.98 -12.37 6.64
CA CYS A 75 -58.42 -13.57 7.25
C CYS A 75 -58.65 -13.65 8.78
N SER A 76 -59.46 -12.74 9.36
CA SER A 76 -59.67 -12.61 10.81
C SER A 76 -58.38 -12.46 11.64
N LEU A 77 -57.36 -11.82 11.06
CA LEU A 77 -56.07 -11.55 11.70
C LEU A 77 -56.04 -10.15 12.30
N ASP A 78 -55.56 -10.03 13.54
CA ASP A 78 -55.49 -8.73 14.22
C ASP A 78 -54.42 -7.83 13.58
N THR A 79 -54.86 -6.73 12.99
CA THR A 79 -53.99 -5.70 12.42
C THR A 79 -53.76 -4.63 13.48
N GLN A 80 -52.67 -4.73 14.25
CA GLN A 80 -52.32 -3.67 15.20
C GLN A 80 -52.11 -2.33 14.48
N ARG A 81 -53.15 -1.50 14.43
CA ARG A 81 -53.00 -0.05 14.27
C ARG A 81 -52.36 0.44 15.55
N GLN A 82 -51.06 0.74 15.51
CA GLN A 82 -50.51 1.70 16.47
C GLN A 82 -51.15 3.06 16.17
N ALA A 83 -52.37 3.27 16.67
CA ALA A 83 -52.89 4.60 16.88
C ALA A 83 -51.97 5.26 17.91
N LYS A 84 -50.98 6.02 17.44
CA LYS A 84 -50.22 6.94 18.28
C LYS A 84 -51.24 7.90 18.88
N LYS A 85 -51.66 7.67 20.13
CA LYS A 85 -52.46 8.61 20.89
C LYS A 85 -51.72 9.96 20.85
N PRO A 86 -52.29 11.03 20.27
CA PRO A 86 -51.70 12.36 20.40
C PRO A 86 -51.75 12.72 21.89
N TRP A 87 -50.66 13.28 22.41
CA TRP A 87 -50.62 13.83 23.76
C TRP A 87 -51.66 14.96 23.88
N LEU A 88 -52.88 14.61 24.30
CA LEU A 88 -53.88 15.56 24.79
C LEU A 88 -53.44 15.97 26.19
N ILE A 89 -52.60 17.00 26.28
CA ILE A 89 -52.29 17.69 27.54
C ILE A 89 -53.61 18.29 28.03
N THR A 90 -54.34 17.52 28.84
CA THR A 90 -55.67 17.88 29.34
C THR A 90 -55.64 18.12 30.86
N ARG A 91 -54.56 17.72 31.55
CA ARG A 91 -54.42 17.88 33.00
C ARG A 91 -53.23 18.77 33.37
N LYS A 92 -53.35 19.50 34.49
CA LYS A 92 -52.33 20.40 35.03
C LYS A 92 -51.03 19.67 35.42
N SER A 93 -51.12 18.38 35.73
CA SER A 93 -50.00 17.46 36.01
C SER A 93 -49.12 17.17 34.78
N ASP A 94 -49.69 17.20 33.57
CA ASP A 94 -48.92 16.92 32.35
C ASP A 94 -48.04 18.12 31.96
N LEU A 95 -48.43 19.33 32.39
CA LEU A 95 -47.66 20.56 32.23
C LEU A 95 -46.44 20.61 33.15
N THR A 96 -46.52 20.07 34.36
CA THR A 96 -45.36 20.02 35.28
C THR A 96 -44.30 19.04 34.80
N ILE A 97 -44.71 17.85 34.36
CA ILE A 97 -43.81 16.85 33.77
C ILE A 97 -43.13 17.41 32.51
N LEU A 98 -43.90 18.06 31.63
CA LEU A 98 -43.34 18.68 30.43
C LEU A 98 -42.38 19.83 30.75
N ARG A 99 -42.67 20.61 31.79
CA ARG A 99 -41.79 21.69 32.27
C ARG A 99 -40.44 21.14 32.73
N GLU A 100 -40.45 20.09 33.54
CA GLU A 100 -39.22 19.45 34.04
C GLU A 100 -38.39 18.87 32.89
N GLN A 101 -39.02 18.16 31.96
CA GLN A 101 -38.33 17.62 30.79
C GLN A 101 -37.73 18.71 29.90
N VAL A 102 -38.44 19.82 29.69
CA VAL A 102 -37.95 20.96 28.93
C VAL A 102 -36.77 21.63 29.64
N LEU A 103 -36.80 21.74 30.97
CA LEU A 103 -35.70 22.29 31.77
C LEU A 103 -34.47 21.39 31.77
N GLN A 104 -34.64 20.07 31.88
CA GLN A 104 -33.54 19.11 31.81
C GLN A 104 -32.85 19.15 30.45
N ILE A 105 -33.62 19.18 29.36
CA ILE A 105 -33.07 19.33 28.01
C ILE A 105 -32.38 20.69 27.83
N ALA A 106 -32.92 21.75 28.45
CA ALA A 106 -32.30 23.06 28.41
C ALA A 106 -30.93 23.07 29.13
N GLN A 107 -30.81 22.40 30.28
CA GLN A 107 -29.55 22.21 31.01
C GLN A 107 -28.54 21.39 30.20
N GLU A 108 -28.94 20.27 29.61
CA GLU A 108 -28.07 19.44 28.75
C GLU A 108 -27.50 20.21 27.55
N LEU A 109 -28.21 21.25 27.09
CA LEU A 109 -27.79 22.11 25.97
C LEU A 109 -27.09 23.40 26.42
N GLY A 110 -26.88 23.62 27.72
CA GLY A 110 -26.30 24.85 28.28
C GLY A 110 -27.18 26.09 28.04
N LYS A 111 -28.50 25.93 28.03
CA LYS A 111 -29.50 26.95 27.67
C LYS A 111 -30.54 27.14 28.78
N ASP A 112 -30.08 27.26 30.02
CA ASP A 112 -30.92 27.34 31.22
C ASP A 112 -31.97 28.44 31.14
N GLY A 113 -33.21 28.10 31.52
CA GLY A 113 -34.34 29.04 31.53
C GLY A 113 -34.95 29.37 30.16
N PHE A 114 -34.43 28.80 29.06
CA PHE A 114 -34.99 28.95 27.71
C PHE A 114 -35.65 27.66 27.20
N VAL A 115 -36.72 27.81 26.42
CA VAL A 115 -37.31 26.67 25.71
C VAL A 115 -36.38 26.24 24.56
N PRO A 116 -35.98 24.95 24.47
CA PRO A 116 -35.15 24.42 23.37
C PRO A 116 -35.78 24.65 22.00
N THR A 117 -34.96 24.93 20.98
CA THR A 117 -35.47 25.22 19.64
C THR A 117 -35.88 23.96 18.88
N TYR A 118 -36.60 24.13 17.77
CA TYR A 118 -36.96 23.05 16.86
C TYR A 118 -35.75 22.19 16.43
N ALA A 119 -34.64 22.84 16.08
CA ALA A 119 -33.42 22.16 15.68
C ALA A 119 -32.77 21.41 16.85
N ASP A 120 -32.83 21.97 18.06
CA ASP A 120 -32.29 21.34 19.26
C ASP A 120 -33.06 20.05 19.61
N LEU A 121 -34.40 20.09 19.58
CA LEU A 121 -35.24 18.92 19.86
C LEU A 121 -35.12 17.82 18.80
N ILE A 122 -34.91 18.19 17.52
CA ILE A 122 -34.63 17.22 16.45
C ILE A 122 -33.24 16.60 16.62
N LYS A 123 -32.22 17.39 16.97
CA LYS A 123 -30.86 16.89 17.19
C LYS A 123 -30.82 15.86 18.32
N LEU A 124 -31.60 16.08 19.37
CA LEU A 124 -31.76 15.15 20.50
C LEU A 124 -32.79 14.03 20.24
N LYS A 125 -33.40 13.99 19.05
CA LYS A 125 -34.46 13.03 18.67
C LYS A 125 -35.68 13.02 19.61
N ARG A 126 -35.87 14.07 20.41
CA ARG A 126 -37.01 14.25 21.34
C ARG A 126 -38.25 14.77 20.60
N THR A 127 -38.77 13.93 19.72
CA THR A 127 -39.98 14.22 18.92
C THR A 127 -41.26 14.23 19.76
N ASP A 128 -41.23 13.58 20.92
CA ASP A 128 -42.25 13.58 21.97
C ASP A 128 -42.47 15.00 22.52
N VAL A 129 -41.41 15.65 23.00
CA VAL A 129 -41.45 17.02 23.55
C VAL A 129 -41.82 18.02 22.46
N LEU A 130 -41.32 17.81 21.23
CA LEU A 130 -41.66 18.64 20.08
C LEU A 130 -43.16 18.60 19.75
N ASN A 131 -43.77 17.41 19.78
CA ASN A 131 -45.19 17.25 19.51
C ASN A 131 -46.05 17.84 20.65
N ALA A 132 -45.60 17.71 21.90
CA ALA A 132 -46.23 18.36 23.05
C ALA A 132 -46.18 19.90 22.96
N VAL A 133 -45.04 20.48 22.56
CA VAL A 133 -44.89 21.93 22.33
C VAL A 133 -45.78 22.42 21.17
N ARG A 134 -45.93 21.61 20.11
CA ARG A 134 -46.87 21.92 19.01
C ARG A 134 -48.33 21.88 19.48
N ALA A 135 -48.71 20.88 20.28
CA ALA A 135 -50.05 20.79 20.85
C ALA A 135 -50.38 22.00 21.76
N MET A 136 -49.37 22.62 22.39
CA MET A 136 -49.54 23.85 23.18
C MET A 136 -49.64 25.15 22.34
N GLY A 137 -49.68 25.07 21.01
CA GLY A 137 -49.74 26.24 20.13
C GLY A 137 -48.37 26.78 19.70
N GLY A 138 -47.32 25.96 19.83
CA GLY A 138 -45.96 26.28 19.41
C GLY A 138 -45.07 26.87 20.51
N PHE A 139 -43.79 27.08 20.19
CA PHE A 139 -42.73 27.40 21.15
C PHE A 139 -42.98 28.66 22.00
N HIS A 140 -43.67 29.67 21.46
CA HIS A 140 -43.97 30.90 22.18
C HIS A 140 -45.09 30.71 23.21
N ALA A 141 -46.18 30.02 22.82
CA ALA A 141 -47.27 29.68 23.72
C ALA A 141 -46.81 28.69 24.81
N ALA A 142 -45.97 27.73 24.43
CA ALA A 142 -45.29 26.82 25.34
C ALA A 142 -44.42 27.57 26.37
N ALA A 143 -43.59 28.51 25.93
CA ALA A 143 -42.76 29.32 26.82
C ALA A 143 -43.59 30.11 27.84
N LYS A 144 -44.68 30.75 27.39
CA LYS A 144 -45.59 31.50 28.26
C LYS A 144 -46.32 30.60 29.28
N ARG A 145 -46.79 29.42 28.85
CA ARG A 145 -47.49 28.46 29.72
C ARG A 145 -46.57 27.74 30.71
N LEU A 146 -45.31 27.52 30.33
CA LEU A 146 -44.30 26.87 31.18
C LEU A 146 -43.53 27.86 32.07
N GLY A 147 -43.77 29.17 31.94
CA GLY A 147 -43.06 30.20 32.69
C GLY A 147 -41.57 30.33 32.30
N LEU A 148 -41.23 29.95 31.06
CA LEU A 148 -39.87 29.98 30.53
C LEU A 148 -39.69 31.14 29.55
N LYS A 149 -38.46 31.63 29.38
CA LYS A 149 -38.18 32.72 28.44
C LYS A 149 -38.11 32.15 27.01
N SER A 150 -38.88 32.73 26.09
CA SER A 150 -38.68 32.47 24.66
C SER A 150 -37.39 33.15 24.23
N ARG A 151 -36.53 32.46 23.47
CA ARG A 151 -35.20 32.97 23.10
C ARG A 151 -35.23 34.21 22.20
N ARG A 152 -36.39 34.69 21.74
CA ARG A 152 -36.47 35.94 20.94
C ARG A 152 -37.74 36.74 21.25
N PRO A 153 -37.65 38.00 21.72
CA PRO A 153 -38.73 38.95 21.50
C PRO A 153 -38.86 39.19 19.99
N ARG A 154 -40.08 39.36 19.48
CA ARG A 154 -40.29 39.86 18.11
C ARG A 154 -39.71 41.28 18.04
N ARG A 155 -38.49 41.42 17.54
CA ARG A 155 -37.83 42.73 17.35
C ARG A 155 -38.41 43.41 16.10
N ASN A 156 -38.59 44.72 16.18
CA ASN A 156 -39.13 45.51 15.06
C ASN A 156 -38.03 45.79 14.03
N TRP A 157 -37.83 44.86 13.09
CA TRP A 157 -36.86 45.00 12.00
C TRP A 157 -37.23 46.07 10.96
N LYS A 158 -38.38 46.76 11.11
CA LYS A 158 -38.77 47.89 10.28
C LYS A 158 -38.03 49.19 10.64
N SER A 159 -37.42 49.29 11.82
CA SER A 159 -36.57 50.44 12.16
C SER A 159 -35.13 50.16 11.74
N ALA A 160 -34.56 51.06 10.92
CA ALA A 160 -33.17 50.99 10.51
C ALA A 160 -32.19 51.21 11.68
N GLU A 161 -32.58 51.97 12.70
CA GLU A 161 -31.76 52.24 13.89
C GLU A 161 -31.53 50.98 14.73
N VAL A 162 -32.57 50.17 14.88
CA VAL A 162 -32.50 48.88 15.59
C VAL A 162 -31.61 47.89 14.85
N VAL A 163 -31.62 47.94 13.51
CA VAL A 163 -30.73 47.12 12.67
C VAL A 163 -29.28 47.60 12.80
N GLU A 164 -29.08 48.91 12.86
CA GLU A 164 -27.77 49.56 12.98
C GLU A 164 -27.08 49.22 14.32
N GLU A 165 -27.79 49.38 15.43
CA GLU A 165 -27.30 49.05 16.77
C GLU A 165 -26.94 47.57 16.88
N GLU A 166 -27.75 46.70 16.28
CA GLU A 166 -27.50 45.27 16.28
C GLU A 166 -26.30 44.88 15.39
N ILE A 167 -26.04 45.59 14.28
CA ILE A 167 -24.81 45.43 13.50
C ILE A 167 -23.59 45.83 14.34
N ARG A 168 -23.66 46.94 15.09
CA ARG A 168 -22.58 47.35 16.01
C ARG A 168 -22.34 46.30 17.10
N ASN A 169 -23.40 45.77 17.71
CA ASN A 169 -23.29 44.72 18.71
C ASN A 169 -22.66 43.44 18.15
N VAL A 170 -22.97 43.07 16.91
CA VAL A 170 -22.32 41.92 16.24
C VAL A 170 -20.83 42.18 15.98
N ILE A 171 -20.46 43.41 15.62
CA ILE A 171 -19.05 43.80 15.42
C ILE A 171 -18.28 43.77 16.76
N ILE A 172 -18.88 44.23 17.86
CA ILE A 172 -18.25 44.31 19.19
C ILE A 172 -18.10 42.92 19.83
N SER A 173 -19.10 42.05 19.68
CA SER A 173 -19.18 40.78 20.42
C SER A 173 -18.35 39.62 19.85
N HIS A 174 -17.73 39.75 18.67
CA HIS A 174 -17.06 38.64 17.98
C HIS A 174 -15.58 38.91 17.71
N PRO A 175 -14.70 37.88 17.73
CA PRO A 175 -13.27 38.01 17.47
C PRO A 175 -12.97 38.04 15.96
N PHE A 176 -13.80 38.71 15.15
CA PHE A 176 -13.31 39.18 13.87
C PHE A 176 -12.26 40.24 14.18
N ARG A 177 -11.08 40.16 13.54
CA ARG A 177 -9.95 41.08 13.72
C ARG A 177 -10.42 42.50 14.09
N PRO A 178 -9.73 43.25 14.97
CA PRO A 178 -10.12 44.59 15.45
C PRO A 178 -10.11 45.68 14.35
N SER A 179 -10.27 45.30 13.08
CA SER A 179 -10.60 46.19 11.98
C SER A 179 -12.11 46.38 11.95
N LEU A 180 -12.56 47.60 12.28
CA LEU A 180 -13.92 48.10 12.04
C LEU A 180 -14.37 47.79 10.60
N THR A 181 -14.96 46.62 10.38
CA THR A 181 -15.39 46.13 9.05
C THR A 181 -16.74 45.47 9.19
N LEU A 182 -17.61 45.67 8.18
CA LEU A 182 -18.95 45.12 8.20
C LEU A 182 -18.91 43.59 7.99
N PRO A 183 -19.68 42.82 8.77
CA PRO A 183 -19.77 41.38 8.59
C PRO A 183 -20.44 41.03 7.25
N SER A 184 -19.82 40.12 6.50
CA SER A 184 -20.35 39.66 5.22
C SER A 184 -21.61 38.82 5.40
N ARG A 185 -22.46 38.77 4.35
CA ARG A 185 -23.68 37.93 4.33
C ARG A 185 -23.39 36.46 4.70
N ARG A 186 -22.26 35.91 4.25
CA ARG A 186 -21.87 34.53 4.56
C ARG A 186 -21.51 34.35 6.04
N GLN A 187 -20.79 35.31 6.62
CA GLN A 187 -20.46 35.29 8.05
C GLN A 187 -21.72 35.38 8.90
N LEU A 188 -22.64 36.30 8.58
CA LEU A 188 -23.92 36.40 9.29
C LEU A 188 -24.73 35.10 9.21
N LEU A 189 -24.76 34.43 8.06
CA LEU A 189 -25.45 33.14 7.92
C LEU A 189 -24.75 32.01 8.69
N GLN A 190 -23.42 31.95 8.69
CA GLN A 190 -22.65 30.97 9.46
C GLN A 190 -22.89 31.08 10.97
N HIS A 191 -23.12 32.30 11.46
CA HIS A 191 -23.47 32.55 12.87
C HIS A 191 -24.99 32.46 13.16
N GLY A 192 -25.79 31.96 12.21
CA GLY A 192 -27.23 31.76 12.40
C GLY A 192 -28.04 33.06 12.47
N ARG A 193 -27.47 34.18 11.99
CA ARG A 193 -28.06 35.53 11.98
C ARG A 193 -28.76 35.83 10.65
N GLY A 194 -29.53 34.87 10.14
CA GLY A 194 -30.31 35.04 8.91
C GLY A 194 -31.42 36.08 9.02
N ASP A 195 -31.89 36.33 10.25
CA ASP A 195 -32.80 37.42 10.59
C ASP A 195 -32.19 38.80 10.32
N LEU A 196 -30.95 39.02 10.76
CA LEU A 196 -30.23 40.27 10.51
C LEU A 196 -29.92 40.44 9.01
N VAL A 197 -29.62 39.36 8.30
CA VAL A 197 -29.43 39.41 6.83
C VAL A 197 -30.70 39.88 6.13
N ASN A 198 -31.86 39.36 6.53
CA ASN A 198 -33.14 39.76 5.95
C ASN A 198 -33.50 41.20 6.34
N ALA A 199 -33.23 41.61 7.59
CA ALA A 199 -33.43 42.98 8.04
C ALA A 199 -32.52 43.98 7.30
N ILE A 200 -31.25 43.64 7.08
CA ILE A 200 -30.32 44.45 6.28
C ILE A 200 -30.82 44.56 4.83
N GLN A 201 -31.32 43.47 4.26
CA GLN A 201 -31.85 43.47 2.89
C GLN A 201 -33.10 44.36 2.74
N LEU A 202 -33.96 44.41 3.76
CA LEU A 202 -35.16 45.25 3.77
C LEU A 202 -34.85 46.75 3.67
N HIS A 203 -33.70 47.19 4.20
CA HIS A 203 -33.29 48.59 4.24
C HIS A 203 -32.23 48.96 3.19
N GLY A 204 -32.13 48.20 2.09
CA GLY A 204 -31.21 48.53 0.97
C GLY A 204 -29.85 47.83 1.00
N GLY A 205 -29.65 46.88 1.91
CA GLY A 205 -28.49 45.98 1.93
C GLY A 205 -27.28 46.52 2.69
N LEU A 206 -26.18 45.74 2.69
CA LEU A 206 -24.97 46.03 3.46
C LEU A 206 -24.29 47.37 3.08
N ARG A 207 -24.52 47.88 1.87
CA ARG A 207 -23.98 49.18 1.43
C ARG A 207 -24.63 50.35 2.15
N TYR A 208 -25.97 50.32 2.27
CA TYR A 208 -26.74 51.34 2.97
C TYR A 208 -26.26 51.50 4.43
N PHE A 209 -26.11 50.39 5.14
CA PHE A 209 -25.60 50.43 6.52
C PHE A 209 -24.11 50.75 6.61
N GLY A 210 -23.31 50.46 5.58
CA GLY A 210 -21.89 50.82 5.58
C GLY A 210 -21.63 52.31 5.44
N GLU A 211 -22.41 52.98 4.60
CA GLU A 211 -22.40 54.45 4.48
C GLU A 211 -22.89 55.11 5.78
N ARG A 212 -23.98 54.57 6.34
CA ARG A 212 -24.60 55.09 7.58
C ARG A 212 -23.72 54.89 8.82
N LEU A 213 -23.03 53.76 8.93
CA LEU A 213 -22.09 53.45 10.02
C LEU A 213 -20.69 54.05 9.81
N LYS A 214 -20.41 54.69 8.67
CA LYS A 214 -19.08 55.18 8.26
C LYS A 214 -17.99 54.10 8.35
N ILE A 215 -18.35 52.85 8.08
CA ILE A 215 -17.41 51.72 8.11
C ILE A 215 -16.92 51.44 6.68
N PRO A 216 -15.59 51.35 6.43
CA PRO A 216 -15.07 51.07 5.09
C PRO A 216 -15.61 49.74 4.56
N SER A 217 -16.38 49.78 3.48
CA SER A 217 -16.90 48.59 2.82
C SER A 217 -15.75 47.74 2.28
N THR A 218 -15.67 46.48 2.70
CA THR A 218 -14.66 45.54 2.22
C THR A 218 -14.85 45.31 0.72
N GLY A 219 -13.87 45.80 -0.05
CA GLY A 219 -13.86 45.75 -1.51
C GLY A 219 -14.30 47.06 -2.14
N ARG A 220 -13.35 47.99 -2.31
CA ARG A 220 -13.48 49.02 -3.36
C ARG A 220 -13.63 48.26 -4.68
N ARG A 221 -14.86 48.11 -5.19
CA ARG A 221 -15.05 48.03 -6.64
C ARG A 221 -14.54 49.37 -7.16
N GLN A 222 -13.30 49.40 -7.62
CA GLN A 222 -12.82 50.55 -8.39
C GLN A 222 -13.79 50.77 -9.55
N SER A 223 -14.17 52.01 -9.79
CA SER A 223 -15.24 52.40 -10.72
C SER A 223 -15.01 51.79 -12.12
N ASN A 224 -16.10 51.49 -12.83
CA ASN A 224 -16.13 50.71 -14.08
C ASN A 224 -15.22 51.21 -15.24
N GLY A 225 -14.46 52.30 -15.08
CA GLY A 225 -13.53 52.84 -16.09
C GLY A 225 -12.03 52.72 -15.76
N CYS A 226 -11.63 52.32 -14.54
CA CYS A 226 -10.20 52.32 -14.17
C CYS A 226 -9.36 51.26 -14.89
N TRP A 227 -10.00 50.20 -15.41
CA TRP A 227 -9.37 49.06 -16.05
C TRP A 227 -9.31 49.14 -17.58
N ASN A 228 -9.76 50.25 -18.18
CA ASN A 228 -9.67 50.48 -19.62
C ASN A 228 -8.24 50.82 -20.08
N ASP A 229 -7.36 51.25 -19.17
CA ASP A 229 -5.95 51.51 -19.47
C ASP A 229 -5.09 50.28 -19.16
N ILE A 230 -4.39 49.77 -20.18
CA ILE A 230 -3.53 48.58 -20.08
C ILE A 230 -2.37 48.78 -19.07
N LYS A 231 -1.87 50.01 -18.89
CA LYS A 231 -0.77 50.29 -17.93
C LYS A 231 -1.22 50.08 -16.48
N ARG A 232 -2.48 50.40 -16.18
CA ARG A 232 -3.07 50.13 -14.84
C ARG A 232 -3.31 48.66 -14.60
N VAL A 233 -3.67 47.91 -15.65
CA VAL A 233 -3.78 46.44 -15.61
C VAL A 233 -2.42 45.83 -15.30
N GLU A 234 -1.37 46.28 -15.99
CA GLU A 234 0.00 45.83 -15.74
C GLU A 234 0.46 46.12 -14.30
N ALA A 235 0.29 47.36 -13.83
CA ALA A 235 0.65 47.74 -12.47
C ALA A 235 -0.09 46.89 -11.42
N GLY A 236 -1.39 46.65 -11.62
CA GLY A 236 -2.19 45.80 -10.73
C GLY A 236 -1.76 44.32 -10.75
N ILE A 237 -1.29 43.81 -11.89
CA ILE A 237 -0.73 42.45 -11.99
C ILE A 237 0.61 42.37 -11.28
N ARG A 238 1.50 43.36 -11.45
CA ARG A 238 2.82 43.39 -10.79
C ARG A 238 2.70 43.54 -9.28
N GLU A 239 1.80 44.40 -8.81
CA GLU A 239 1.47 44.52 -7.38
C GLU A 239 0.97 43.19 -6.82
N PHE A 240 0.09 42.51 -7.56
CA PHE A 240 -0.40 41.19 -7.18
C PHE A 240 0.74 40.16 -7.08
N GLN A 241 1.64 40.11 -8.07
CA GLN A 241 2.80 39.22 -8.06
C GLN A 241 3.71 39.51 -6.85
N HIS A 242 4.00 40.79 -6.59
CA HIS A 242 4.85 41.22 -5.47
C HIS A 242 4.23 40.87 -4.12
N SER A 243 2.91 41.06 -3.95
CA SER A 243 2.19 40.72 -2.70
C SER A 243 2.15 39.22 -2.39
N ARG A 244 2.44 38.36 -3.38
CA ARG A 244 2.36 36.90 -3.30
C ARG A 244 3.72 36.21 -3.45
N GLY A 245 4.79 36.96 -3.67
CA GLY A 245 6.12 36.40 -3.96
C GLY A 245 6.16 35.57 -5.24
N LEU A 246 5.32 35.90 -6.23
CA LEU A 246 5.30 35.21 -7.52
C LEU A 246 6.36 35.82 -8.45
N GLN A 247 6.88 35.01 -9.38
CA GLN A 247 7.82 35.47 -10.40
C GLN A 247 7.20 36.62 -11.21
N THR A 248 7.93 37.74 -11.31
CA THR A 248 7.50 38.99 -11.95
C THR A 248 7.24 38.82 -13.44
N ASP A 249 7.90 37.86 -14.07
CA ASP A 249 7.91 37.72 -15.52
C ASP A 249 6.80 36.79 -16.03
N ILE A 250 6.07 36.09 -15.14
CA ILE A 250 5.05 35.11 -15.52
C ILE A 250 3.66 35.63 -15.16
N LEU A 251 2.76 35.70 -16.14
CA LEU A 251 1.37 36.11 -15.91
C LEU A 251 0.64 35.09 -15.01
N PRO A 252 0.13 35.49 -13.83
CA PRO A 252 -0.59 34.60 -12.93
C PRO A 252 -1.89 34.05 -13.54
N SER A 253 -2.34 32.89 -13.04
CA SER A 253 -3.53 32.24 -13.58
C SER A 253 -4.83 32.91 -13.13
N GLN A 254 -5.88 32.81 -13.95
CA GLN A 254 -7.21 33.30 -13.58
C GLN A 254 -7.73 32.65 -12.28
N ARG A 255 -7.29 31.43 -11.99
CA ARG A 255 -7.63 30.73 -10.75
C ARG A 255 -6.91 31.35 -9.56
N GLU A 256 -5.63 31.71 -9.68
CA GLU A 256 -4.88 32.42 -8.64
C GLU A 256 -5.51 33.78 -8.31
N PHE A 257 -5.89 34.55 -9.34
CA PHE A 257 -6.60 35.82 -9.12
C PHE A 257 -7.94 35.62 -8.38
N ARG A 258 -8.73 34.60 -8.77
CA ARG A 258 -10.01 34.29 -8.10
C ARG A 258 -9.81 33.82 -6.65
N LEU A 259 -8.82 32.97 -6.39
CA LEU A 259 -8.50 32.50 -5.03
C LEU A 259 -8.06 33.66 -4.12
N ALA A 260 -7.42 34.67 -4.69
CA ALA A 260 -7.06 35.89 -3.99
C ALA A 260 -8.19 36.94 -3.91
N GLY A 261 -9.39 36.62 -4.42
CA GLY A 261 -10.52 37.56 -4.45
C GLY A 261 -10.35 38.72 -5.45
N ARG A 262 -9.29 38.71 -6.27
CA ARG A 262 -8.99 39.73 -7.30
C ARG A 262 -9.74 39.44 -8.61
N CYS A 263 -11.07 39.38 -8.52
CA CYS A 263 -11.94 39.21 -9.68
C CYS A 263 -11.96 40.45 -10.60
N ASP A 264 -11.53 41.60 -10.08
CA ASP A 264 -11.29 42.84 -10.81
C ASP A 264 -10.22 42.67 -11.89
N LEU A 265 -9.05 42.11 -11.56
CA LEU A 265 -7.99 41.85 -12.53
C LEU A 265 -8.40 40.81 -13.58
N VAL A 266 -9.21 39.82 -13.19
CA VAL A 266 -9.78 38.85 -14.12
C VAL A 266 -10.69 39.52 -15.15
N TYR A 267 -11.49 40.49 -14.72
CA TYR A 267 -12.37 41.25 -15.59
C TYR A 267 -11.57 42.21 -16.49
N ALA A 268 -10.58 42.89 -15.92
CA ALA A 268 -9.67 43.78 -16.65
C ALA A 268 -8.94 43.04 -17.78
N ILE A 269 -8.37 41.85 -17.47
CA ILE A 269 -7.72 41.00 -18.47
C ILE A 269 -8.69 40.60 -19.60
N ARG A 270 -9.98 40.41 -19.29
CA ARG A 270 -10.99 40.06 -20.30
C ARG A 270 -11.31 41.23 -21.23
N ILE A 271 -11.41 42.45 -20.70
CA ILE A 271 -11.63 43.67 -21.51
C ILE A 271 -10.53 43.83 -22.56
N HIS A 272 -9.28 43.57 -22.17
CA HIS A 272 -8.11 43.70 -23.05
C HIS A 272 -7.84 42.49 -23.95
N GLY A 273 -8.88 41.70 -24.28
CA GLY A 273 -8.77 40.58 -25.22
C GLY A 273 -8.23 39.27 -24.62
N GLY A 274 -8.19 39.16 -23.29
CA GLY A 274 -7.83 37.93 -22.57
C GLY A 274 -6.34 37.83 -22.21
N SER A 275 -5.99 36.77 -21.47
CA SER A 275 -4.66 36.63 -20.85
C SER A 275 -3.51 36.58 -21.84
N ILE A 276 -3.74 36.06 -23.06
CA ILE A 276 -2.71 35.95 -24.10
C ILE A 276 -2.36 37.34 -24.64
N ARG A 277 -3.38 38.16 -24.94
CA ARG A 277 -3.18 39.49 -25.48
C ARG A 277 -2.56 40.43 -24.46
N VAL A 278 -3.01 40.36 -23.21
CA VAL A 278 -2.41 41.12 -22.10
C VAL A 278 -0.96 40.70 -21.84
N ALA A 279 -0.64 39.40 -21.91
CA ALA A 279 0.73 38.94 -21.79
C ALA A 279 1.64 39.52 -22.87
N GLN A 280 1.17 39.58 -24.13
CA GLN A 280 1.91 40.20 -25.23
C GLN A 280 2.08 41.71 -25.06
N LEU A 281 1.01 42.42 -24.67
CA LEU A 281 1.02 43.88 -24.52
C LEU A 281 1.88 44.34 -23.34
N CYS A 282 1.93 43.56 -22.26
CA CYS A 282 2.65 43.90 -21.02
C CYS A 282 3.99 43.14 -20.87
N GLY A 283 4.41 42.38 -21.88
CA GLY A 283 5.68 41.64 -21.86
C GLY A 283 5.76 40.46 -20.88
N PHE A 284 4.63 39.93 -20.40
CA PHE A 284 4.61 38.76 -19.52
C PHE A 284 4.76 37.45 -20.31
N ARG A 285 5.46 36.47 -19.73
CA ARG A 285 5.47 35.09 -20.22
C ARG A 285 4.21 34.36 -19.73
N LEU A 286 3.56 33.61 -20.63
CA LEU A 286 2.44 32.75 -20.27
C LEU A 286 2.96 31.49 -19.56
N SER A 287 2.27 31.09 -18.50
CA SER A 287 2.51 29.78 -17.88
C SER A 287 2.35 28.65 -18.91
N LEU A 288 3.21 27.62 -18.82
CA LEU A 288 3.38 26.50 -19.76
C LEU A 288 2.06 25.81 -20.19
N SER A 289 1.00 25.94 -19.39
CA SER A 289 -0.33 25.38 -19.63
C SER A 289 -1.19 26.15 -20.65
N ARG A 290 -0.77 27.33 -21.14
CA ARG A 290 -1.58 28.18 -22.05
C ARG A 290 -0.85 28.52 -23.34
N ARG A 291 -0.47 27.47 -24.09
CA ARG A 291 0.05 27.64 -25.44
C ARG A 291 -1.10 27.93 -26.44
N PRO A 292 -0.88 28.72 -27.50
CA PRO A 292 -1.94 29.10 -28.45
C PRO A 292 -2.59 27.88 -29.12
N ARG A 293 -3.83 28.05 -29.59
CA ARG A 293 -4.52 27.03 -30.39
C ARG A 293 -3.63 26.72 -31.60
N ASN A 294 -3.34 25.44 -31.82
CA ASN A 294 -2.40 24.91 -32.84
C ASN A 294 -0.90 24.96 -32.51
N TYR A 295 -0.48 25.37 -31.32
CA TYR A 295 0.95 25.35 -30.94
C TYR A 295 1.63 23.99 -31.16
N TRP A 296 0.94 22.90 -30.83
CA TRP A 296 1.43 21.53 -31.03
C TRP A 296 1.11 20.95 -32.42
N SER A 297 0.92 21.80 -33.42
CA SER A 297 0.71 21.36 -34.81
C SER A 297 1.98 21.49 -35.65
N ASP A 298 2.96 22.26 -35.17
CA ASP A 298 4.28 22.36 -35.78
C ASP A 298 5.23 21.33 -35.14
N PHE A 299 5.84 20.50 -35.99
CA PHE A 299 6.79 19.48 -35.56
C PHE A 299 8.08 20.09 -35.01
N ASN A 300 8.52 21.24 -35.55
CA ASN A 300 9.74 21.91 -35.10
C ASN A 300 9.62 22.39 -33.65
N ILE A 301 8.41 22.82 -33.26
CA ILE A 301 8.11 23.21 -31.89
C ILE A 301 8.18 22.01 -30.95
N LEU A 302 7.62 20.86 -31.37
CA LEU A 302 7.76 19.61 -30.61
C LEU A 302 9.23 19.21 -30.49
N ALA A 303 9.97 19.21 -31.61
CA ALA A 303 11.39 18.87 -31.67
C ALA A 303 12.20 19.72 -30.68
N GLY A 304 12.09 21.06 -30.76
CA GLY A 304 12.84 21.96 -29.88
C GLY A 304 12.50 21.78 -28.39
N GLN A 305 11.22 21.60 -28.07
CA GLN A 305 10.78 21.38 -26.68
C GLN A 305 11.24 20.03 -26.14
N LEU A 306 11.25 19.00 -26.98
CA LEU A 306 11.73 17.67 -26.61
C LEU A 306 13.24 17.65 -26.43
N HIS A 307 14.01 18.32 -27.29
CA HIS A 307 15.46 18.49 -27.11
C HIS A 307 15.81 19.27 -25.85
N SER A 308 15.07 20.34 -25.54
CA SER A 308 15.26 21.09 -24.28
C SER A 308 15.00 20.22 -23.06
N TYR A 309 13.96 19.38 -23.11
CA TYR A 309 13.69 18.40 -22.05
C TYR A 309 14.81 17.36 -21.94
N MET A 310 15.28 16.83 -23.07
CA MET A 310 16.37 15.87 -23.10
C MET A 310 17.66 16.44 -22.49
N HIS A 311 18.02 17.67 -22.84
CA HIS A 311 19.18 18.37 -22.27
C HIS A 311 19.02 18.61 -20.77
N GLN A 312 17.83 18.99 -20.31
CA GLN A 312 17.56 19.23 -18.89
C GLN A 312 17.71 17.97 -18.02
N PHE A 313 17.32 16.81 -18.54
CA PHE A 313 17.28 15.55 -17.78
C PHE A 313 18.37 14.54 -18.18
N GLY A 314 19.31 14.94 -19.04
CA GLY A 314 20.47 14.12 -19.41
C GLY A 314 20.19 12.97 -20.38
N TYR A 315 19.14 13.07 -21.20
CA TYR A 315 18.90 12.10 -22.26
C TYR A 315 19.77 12.43 -23.48
N GLN A 316 20.78 11.61 -23.76
CA GLN A 316 21.65 11.76 -24.94
C GLN A 316 21.13 10.91 -26.09
N ASN A 317 20.61 11.54 -27.16
CA ASN A 317 20.13 10.87 -28.38
C ASN A 317 19.11 9.72 -28.17
N VAL A 318 18.48 9.66 -27.00
CA VAL A 318 17.50 8.63 -26.62
C VAL A 318 16.14 9.29 -26.42
N MET A 319 15.12 8.72 -27.06
CA MET A 319 13.75 9.17 -26.91
C MET A 319 13.29 8.96 -25.45
N PRO A 320 12.88 10.03 -24.72
CA PRO A 320 12.40 9.89 -23.35
C PRO A 320 11.20 8.94 -23.25
N ARG A 321 11.12 8.17 -22.15
CA ARG A 321 9.95 7.32 -21.91
C ARG A 321 8.73 8.19 -21.60
N ILE A 322 7.55 7.74 -22.03
CA ILE A 322 6.29 8.44 -21.73
C ILE A 322 6.07 8.56 -20.20
N GLU A 323 6.51 7.55 -19.45
CA GLU A 323 6.47 7.54 -17.98
C GLU A 323 7.33 8.65 -17.36
N ASP A 324 8.52 8.91 -17.92
CA ASP A 324 9.40 9.98 -17.45
C ASP A 324 8.77 11.35 -17.74
N LEU A 325 8.17 11.53 -18.91
CA LEU A 325 7.44 12.76 -19.25
C LEU A 325 6.26 12.99 -18.28
N LYS A 326 5.53 11.92 -17.92
CA LYS A 326 4.45 11.98 -16.93
C LYS A 326 4.97 12.33 -15.53
N LYS A 327 6.08 11.72 -15.10
CA LYS A 327 6.73 11.98 -13.80
C LYS A 327 7.15 13.44 -13.67
N HIS A 328 7.70 14.02 -14.72
CA HIS A 328 8.07 15.44 -14.77
C HIS A 328 6.92 16.39 -15.14
N ARG A 329 5.68 15.89 -15.11
CA ARG A 329 4.45 16.66 -15.39
C ARG A 329 4.43 17.33 -16.77
N ARG A 330 5.19 16.79 -17.74
CA ARG A 330 5.21 17.23 -19.14
C ARG A 330 4.16 16.48 -19.98
N MET A 331 2.92 16.56 -19.53
CA MET A 331 1.77 15.98 -20.26
C MET A 331 1.54 16.65 -21.62
N ASP A 332 2.01 17.89 -21.76
CA ASP A 332 1.99 18.64 -23.01
C ASP A 332 2.82 17.97 -24.11
N LEU A 333 4.03 17.50 -23.77
CA LEU A 333 4.88 16.73 -24.68
C LEU A 333 4.26 15.37 -25.00
N VAL A 334 3.66 14.69 -24.03
CA VAL A 334 3.00 13.40 -24.27
C VAL A 334 1.88 13.55 -25.31
N TYR A 335 1.02 14.56 -25.15
CA TYR A 335 -0.05 14.83 -26.10
C TYR A 335 0.47 15.20 -27.49
N ALA A 336 1.51 16.03 -27.56
CA ALA A 336 2.12 16.41 -28.82
C ALA A 336 2.75 15.19 -29.53
N ILE A 337 3.48 14.34 -28.80
CA ILE A 337 4.08 13.11 -29.35
C ILE A 337 3.00 12.19 -29.93
N ASP A 338 1.90 12.01 -29.21
CA ASP A 338 0.78 11.16 -29.66
C ASP A 338 0.16 11.71 -30.96
N ARG A 339 -0.03 13.03 -31.03
CA ARG A 339 -0.56 13.72 -32.22
C ARG A 339 0.29 13.53 -33.47
N PHE A 340 1.61 13.44 -33.33
CA PHE A 340 2.54 13.19 -34.45
C PHE A 340 2.76 11.69 -34.74
N GLY A 341 1.86 10.82 -34.28
CA GLY A 341 1.91 9.38 -34.56
C GLY A 341 2.69 8.56 -33.55
N GLY A 342 2.88 9.11 -32.34
CA GLY A 342 3.47 8.40 -31.21
C GLY A 342 5.00 8.44 -31.17
N ALA A 343 5.54 7.93 -30.05
CA ALA A 343 6.96 8.07 -29.73
C ALA A 343 7.90 7.41 -30.76
N ALA A 344 7.47 6.34 -31.43
CA ALA A 344 8.24 5.65 -32.45
C ALA A 344 8.43 6.48 -33.73
N LYS A 345 7.37 7.17 -34.17
CA LYS A 345 7.42 7.99 -35.40
C LYS A 345 8.18 9.28 -35.16
N VAL A 346 7.96 9.89 -34.00
CA VAL A 346 8.72 11.08 -33.56
C VAL A 346 10.19 10.76 -33.41
N SER A 347 10.55 9.61 -32.81
CA SER A 347 11.96 9.23 -32.66
C SER A 347 12.64 8.98 -34.01
N GLN A 348 11.96 8.34 -34.97
CA GLN A 348 12.50 8.17 -36.33
C GLN A 348 12.76 9.52 -36.99
N SER A 349 11.81 10.45 -36.85
CA SER A 349 11.89 11.79 -37.45
C SER A 349 12.98 12.67 -36.81
N LEU A 350 13.35 12.41 -35.56
CA LEU A 350 14.41 13.12 -34.83
C LEU A 350 15.72 12.33 -34.74
N HIS A 351 15.82 11.17 -35.41
CA HIS A 351 16.95 10.25 -35.31
C HIS A 351 17.32 9.87 -33.87
N LEU A 352 16.32 9.75 -32.99
CA LEU A 352 16.48 9.35 -31.59
C LEU A 352 16.32 7.83 -31.44
N THR A 353 17.11 7.25 -30.54
CA THR A 353 17.00 5.83 -30.16
C THR A 353 15.72 5.62 -29.35
N TRP A 354 14.75 4.88 -29.92
CA TRP A 354 13.50 4.55 -29.24
C TRP A 354 13.55 3.19 -28.58
N MET A 355 13.48 3.21 -27.25
CA MET A 355 13.48 2.03 -26.40
C MET A 355 12.17 1.26 -26.43
N GLY A 356 11.11 1.69 -27.11
CA GLY A 356 9.82 0.95 -27.18
C GLY A 356 9.04 0.86 -25.85
N PRO A 357 7.72 0.63 -25.88
CA PRO A 357 6.98 0.20 -24.69
C PRO A 357 7.32 -1.26 -24.34
N SER A 358 7.19 -1.67 -23.09
CA SER A 358 7.45 -3.05 -22.65
C SER A 358 6.64 -4.09 -23.44
N SER A 359 5.46 -3.72 -23.96
CA SER A 359 4.63 -4.56 -24.83
C SER A 359 5.25 -4.84 -26.20
N TYR A 360 6.03 -3.91 -26.76
CA TYR A 360 6.73 -4.08 -28.03
C TYR A 360 7.80 -5.18 -27.92
N TRP A 361 8.50 -5.23 -26.79
CA TRP A 361 9.52 -6.24 -26.51
C TRP A 361 8.98 -7.59 -26.08
N ARG A 362 7.70 -7.69 -25.66
CA ARG A 362 7.06 -9.00 -25.42
C ARG A 362 6.99 -9.84 -26.69
N GLU A 363 6.93 -9.21 -27.86
CA GLU A 363 6.89 -9.91 -29.12
C GLU A 363 8.32 -10.26 -29.59
N PHE A 364 8.65 -11.55 -29.60
CA PHE A 364 9.98 -12.02 -29.99
C PHE A 364 10.36 -11.64 -31.43
N SER A 365 9.37 -11.52 -32.33
CA SER A 365 9.56 -11.11 -33.73
C SER A 365 10.25 -9.73 -33.83
N ASN A 366 9.89 -8.79 -32.95
CA ASN A 366 10.43 -7.44 -32.93
C ASN A 366 11.86 -7.40 -32.42
N LEU A 367 12.15 -8.19 -31.37
CA LEU A 367 13.52 -8.40 -30.89
C LEU A 367 14.38 -9.03 -31.98
N LYS A 368 13.93 -10.13 -32.58
CA LYS A 368 14.65 -10.85 -33.65
C LYS A 368 14.98 -9.93 -34.81
N LYS A 369 14.02 -9.13 -35.30
CA LYS A 369 14.25 -8.16 -36.39
C LYS A 369 15.33 -7.14 -36.05
N ARG A 370 15.23 -6.49 -34.88
CA ARG A 370 16.20 -5.46 -34.48
C ARG A 370 17.58 -6.01 -34.17
N LEU A 371 17.65 -7.19 -33.55
CA LEU A 371 18.92 -7.82 -33.21
C LEU A 371 19.63 -8.33 -34.47
N LEU A 372 18.91 -8.97 -35.41
CA LEU A 372 19.49 -9.36 -36.70
C LEU A 372 19.92 -8.15 -37.54
N PHE A 373 19.16 -7.05 -37.49
CA PHE A 373 19.57 -5.80 -38.14
C PHE A 373 20.88 -5.27 -37.52
N PHE A 374 20.98 -5.26 -36.20
CA PHE A 374 22.20 -4.86 -35.51
C PHE A 374 23.40 -5.75 -35.90
N ILE A 375 23.23 -7.07 -35.92
CA ILE A 375 24.26 -8.03 -36.34
C ILE A 375 24.69 -7.79 -37.80
N ARG A 376 23.76 -7.48 -38.71
CA ARG A 376 24.06 -7.15 -40.12
C ARG A 376 24.82 -5.83 -40.30
N CYS A 377 24.55 -4.86 -39.44
CA CYS A 377 25.21 -3.56 -39.49
C CYS A 377 26.52 -3.51 -38.69
N ARG A 378 26.96 -4.65 -38.13
CA ARG A 378 28.20 -4.77 -37.37
C ARG A 378 29.41 -4.66 -38.31
N ALA A 379 30.37 -3.82 -37.95
CA ALA A 379 31.54 -3.53 -38.79
C ALA A 379 32.50 -4.74 -38.99
N ASN A 380 32.50 -5.72 -38.07
CA ASN A 380 33.50 -6.80 -38.02
C ASN A 380 33.14 -8.06 -38.84
N GLY A 381 32.10 -8.03 -39.68
CA GLY A 381 31.81 -9.09 -40.67
C GLY A 381 31.34 -10.45 -40.11
N ASP A 382 31.36 -10.67 -38.80
CA ASP A 382 30.84 -11.90 -38.20
C ASP A 382 29.34 -11.79 -37.92
N HIS A 383 28.57 -12.44 -38.79
CA HIS A 383 27.11 -12.47 -38.79
C HIS A 383 26.54 -13.68 -38.05
N ARG A 384 27.40 -14.58 -37.55
CA ARG A 384 27.00 -15.83 -36.88
C ARG A 384 27.19 -15.79 -35.37
N THR A 385 27.89 -14.79 -34.83
CA THR A 385 28.02 -14.59 -33.39
C THR A 385 26.95 -13.69 -32.81
N MET A 386 26.52 -14.04 -31.59
CA MET A 386 25.64 -13.24 -30.77
C MET A 386 26.42 -12.07 -30.15
N PRO A 387 25.94 -10.81 -30.26
CA PRO A 387 26.57 -9.67 -29.62
C PRO A 387 26.59 -9.82 -28.10
N ASN A 388 27.71 -9.47 -27.46
CA ASN A 388 27.79 -9.49 -26.01
C ASN A 388 27.13 -8.22 -25.40
N VAL A 389 26.79 -8.26 -24.11
CA VAL A 389 26.09 -7.15 -23.43
C VAL A 389 26.94 -5.88 -23.41
N GLN A 390 28.27 -5.99 -23.29
CA GLN A 390 29.18 -4.86 -23.29
C GLN A 390 29.20 -4.14 -24.66
N GLU A 391 29.18 -4.88 -25.75
CA GLU A 391 29.13 -4.37 -27.12
C GLU A 391 27.79 -3.68 -27.41
N LEU A 392 26.68 -4.28 -26.97
CA LEU A 392 25.36 -3.64 -27.04
C LEU A 392 25.32 -2.36 -26.21
N HIS A 393 26.01 -2.33 -25.06
CA HIS A 393 26.09 -1.14 -24.22
C HIS A 393 26.96 -0.04 -24.85
N GLN A 394 28.14 -0.39 -25.37
CA GLN A 394 29.05 0.53 -26.06
C GLN A 394 28.42 1.13 -27.33
N SER A 395 27.60 0.35 -28.04
CA SER A 395 26.83 0.82 -29.20
C SER A 395 25.56 1.61 -28.82
N GLY A 396 25.31 1.85 -27.53
CA GLY A 396 24.14 2.57 -27.03
C GLY A 396 22.81 1.83 -27.22
N ARG A 397 22.85 0.54 -27.55
CA ARG A 397 21.68 -0.32 -27.81
C ARG A 397 21.15 -0.98 -26.55
N LEU A 398 20.87 -0.15 -25.54
CA LEU A 398 20.23 -0.57 -24.29
C LEU A 398 18.85 -1.21 -24.53
N ASP A 399 18.19 -0.83 -25.63
CA ASP A 399 16.92 -1.39 -26.09
C ASP A 399 17.02 -2.90 -26.35
N LEU A 400 18.11 -3.34 -26.99
CA LEU A 400 18.38 -4.74 -27.27
C LEU A 400 18.75 -5.52 -26.01
N ILE A 401 19.53 -4.93 -25.10
CA ILE A 401 19.86 -5.56 -23.80
C ILE A 401 18.59 -5.89 -23.03
N GLN A 402 17.69 -4.90 -22.91
CA GLN A 402 16.42 -5.08 -22.20
C GLN A 402 15.51 -6.10 -22.90
N GLY A 403 15.46 -6.06 -24.24
CA GLY A 403 14.72 -7.05 -25.02
C GLY A 403 15.25 -8.47 -24.84
N ILE A 404 16.58 -8.65 -24.81
CA ILE A 404 17.23 -9.94 -24.58
C ILE A 404 16.92 -10.47 -23.18
N GLU A 405 17.01 -9.62 -22.14
CA GLU A 405 16.66 -9.99 -20.76
C GLU A 405 15.18 -10.44 -20.67
N PHE A 406 14.27 -9.76 -21.38
CA PHE A 406 12.85 -10.09 -21.39
C PHE A 406 12.55 -11.47 -21.98
N HIS A 407 13.34 -11.94 -22.93
CA HIS A 407 13.22 -13.26 -23.56
C HIS A 407 14.15 -14.31 -22.93
N GLY A 408 14.62 -14.05 -21.70
CA GLY A 408 15.33 -15.00 -20.86
C GLY A 408 16.84 -15.07 -21.06
N GLY A 409 17.41 -14.08 -21.75
CA GLY A 409 18.86 -13.84 -21.80
C GLY A 409 19.52 -14.22 -23.11
N VAL A 410 20.82 -13.95 -23.19
CA VAL A 410 21.62 -14.02 -24.42
C VAL A 410 21.58 -15.42 -25.04
N VAL A 411 21.76 -16.46 -24.21
CA VAL A 411 21.82 -17.86 -24.65
C VAL A 411 20.48 -18.33 -25.26
N GLN A 412 19.38 -18.02 -24.60
CA GLN A 412 18.05 -18.46 -25.02
C GLN A 412 17.61 -17.74 -26.31
N VAL A 413 17.91 -16.45 -26.41
CA VAL A 413 17.67 -15.66 -27.62
C VAL A 413 18.55 -16.15 -28.78
N ALA A 414 19.84 -16.42 -28.56
CA ALA A 414 20.76 -16.93 -29.57
C ALA A 414 20.29 -18.28 -30.16
N ASN A 415 19.86 -19.20 -29.30
CA ASN A 415 19.28 -20.48 -29.71
C ASN A 415 18.01 -20.28 -30.56
N ARG A 416 17.13 -19.35 -30.15
CA ARG A 416 15.83 -19.13 -30.79
C ARG A 416 15.91 -18.37 -32.12
N ILE A 417 16.95 -17.57 -32.36
CA ILE A 417 17.12 -16.81 -33.62
C ILE A 417 17.70 -17.68 -34.74
N GLY A 418 18.43 -18.74 -34.41
CA GLY A 418 18.99 -19.68 -35.37
C GLY A 418 20.34 -20.29 -34.96
N ARG A 419 20.55 -20.54 -33.65
CA ARG A 419 21.82 -21.02 -33.08
C ARG A 419 23.00 -20.11 -33.38
N LEU A 420 22.85 -18.81 -33.08
CA LEU A 420 24.00 -17.90 -33.07
C LEU A 420 25.03 -18.41 -32.05
N GLN A 421 26.31 -18.33 -32.39
CA GLN A 421 27.39 -18.69 -31.47
C GLN A 421 27.49 -17.63 -30.36
N VAL A 422 27.33 -18.05 -29.10
CA VAL A 422 27.55 -17.18 -27.94
C VAL A 422 29.04 -17.16 -27.67
N SER A 423 29.71 -16.07 -28.04
CA SER A 423 31.12 -15.85 -27.76
C SER A 423 31.25 -15.14 -26.40
N TYR A 424 32.04 -15.75 -25.53
CA TYR A 424 32.48 -15.14 -24.27
C TYR A 424 33.82 -14.41 -24.53
N PRO A 425 34.14 -13.34 -23.79
CA PRO A 425 35.48 -12.76 -23.89
C PRO A 425 36.50 -13.84 -23.50
N GLU A 426 37.45 -14.13 -24.39
CA GLU A 426 38.52 -15.09 -24.11
C GLU A 426 39.56 -14.44 -23.20
N TYR A 427 39.71 -14.99 -21.99
CA TYR A 427 40.75 -14.57 -21.05
C TYR A 427 41.81 -15.67 -20.94
N PRO A 428 43.09 -15.31 -20.72
CA PRO A 428 44.12 -16.27 -20.37
C PRO A 428 43.69 -17.14 -19.17
N PRO A 429 44.07 -18.42 -19.09
CA PRO A 429 43.65 -19.33 -18.00
C PRO A 429 43.96 -18.81 -16.59
N GLU A 430 44.99 -17.97 -16.46
CA GLU A 430 45.43 -17.40 -15.19
C GLU A 430 44.76 -16.07 -14.84
N TYR A 431 44.03 -15.45 -15.77
CA TYR A 431 43.46 -14.12 -15.59
C TYR A 431 42.54 -14.03 -14.37
N PHE A 432 41.68 -15.03 -14.19
CA PHE A 432 40.73 -15.08 -13.08
C PHE A 432 41.33 -15.63 -11.77
N ARG A 433 42.59 -16.11 -11.75
CA ARG A 433 43.28 -16.43 -10.49
C ARG A 433 43.59 -15.16 -9.67
N ASN A 434 43.65 -14.01 -10.33
CA ASN A 434 43.84 -12.74 -9.65
C ASN A 434 42.50 -12.12 -9.24
N ALA A 435 42.26 -12.02 -7.93
CA ALA A 435 41.05 -11.41 -7.39
C ALA A 435 40.79 -9.97 -7.88
N LYS A 436 41.84 -9.18 -8.20
CA LYS A 436 41.67 -7.81 -8.73
C LYS A 436 41.04 -7.78 -10.13
N ASN A 437 41.28 -8.82 -10.93
CA ASN A 437 40.68 -8.93 -12.26
C ASN A 437 39.18 -9.25 -12.12
N ILE A 438 38.82 -10.12 -11.17
CA ILE A 438 37.42 -10.40 -10.83
C ILE A 438 36.73 -9.13 -10.29
N ASP A 439 37.39 -8.37 -9.41
CA ASP A 439 36.90 -7.08 -8.90
C ASP A 439 36.57 -6.10 -10.05
N SER A 440 37.48 -5.99 -11.02
CA SER A 440 37.34 -5.12 -12.19
C SER A 440 36.21 -5.57 -13.12
N GLU A 441 36.06 -6.87 -13.34
CA GLU A 441 35.00 -7.45 -14.16
C GLU A 441 33.62 -7.34 -13.52
N ILE A 442 33.51 -7.52 -12.19
CA ILE A 442 32.25 -7.27 -11.47
C ILE A 442 31.88 -5.79 -11.58
N THR A 443 32.84 -4.89 -11.38
CA THR A 443 32.61 -3.45 -11.47
C THR A 443 32.19 -3.03 -12.88
N SER A 444 32.85 -3.54 -13.91
CA SER A 444 32.51 -3.28 -15.31
C SER A 444 31.10 -3.79 -15.64
N PHE A 445 30.74 -4.97 -15.14
CA PHE A 445 29.40 -5.52 -15.29
C PHE A 445 28.35 -4.64 -14.60
N LEU A 446 28.60 -4.19 -13.37
CA LEU A 446 27.65 -3.34 -12.64
C LEU A 446 27.38 -2.02 -13.35
N LEU A 447 28.39 -1.40 -13.98
CA LEU A 447 28.20 -0.16 -14.75
C LEU A 447 27.21 -0.32 -15.90
N THR A 448 27.07 -1.53 -16.46
CA THR A 448 26.08 -1.83 -17.52
C THR A 448 24.65 -1.97 -16.99
N GLN A 449 24.47 -2.10 -15.67
CA GLN A 449 23.17 -2.28 -15.04
C GLN A 449 22.52 -0.95 -14.63
N PRO A 450 21.18 -0.89 -14.46
CA PRO A 450 20.50 0.28 -13.93
C PRO A 450 21.04 0.72 -12.55
N ARG A 451 20.97 2.03 -12.25
CA ARG A 451 21.50 2.63 -10.99
C ARG A 451 21.03 1.93 -9.71
N GLU A 452 19.84 1.35 -9.72
CA GLU A 452 19.27 0.62 -8.57
C GLU A 452 19.96 -0.74 -8.32
N LYS A 453 20.43 -1.39 -9.39
CA LYS A 453 21.14 -2.69 -9.35
C LYS A 453 22.66 -2.52 -9.17
N GLN A 454 23.21 -1.33 -9.48
CA GLN A 454 24.65 -1.02 -9.36
C GLN A 454 25.22 -1.16 -7.94
N ARG A 455 24.39 -0.98 -6.91
CA ARG A 455 24.81 -1.09 -5.50
C ARG A 455 24.67 -2.51 -4.92
N ARG A 456 24.27 -3.49 -5.74
CA ARG A 456 23.96 -4.85 -5.30
C ARG A 456 24.86 -5.87 -5.99
N MET A 457 25.18 -6.95 -5.29
CA MET A 457 25.94 -8.05 -5.88
C MET A 457 25.09 -8.77 -6.95
N PRO A 458 25.58 -8.93 -8.20
CA PRO A 458 24.86 -9.70 -9.22
C PRO A 458 24.72 -11.17 -8.81
N THR A 459 23.55 -11.76 -9.03
CA THR A 459 23.36 -13.20 -8.80
C THR A 459 24.02 -14.03 -9.90
N ALA A 460 24.37 -15.29 -9.62
CA ALA A 460 24.90 -16.22 -10.62
C ALA A 460 23.99 -16.31 -11.86
N VAL A 461 22.67 -16.36 -11.66
CA VAL A 461 21.68 -16.39 -12.74
C VAL A 461 21.71 -15.10 -13.58
N ALA A 462 21.85 -13.93 -12.95
CA ALA A 462 21.92 -12.67 -13.68
C ALA A 462 23.16 -12.57 -14.57
N LEU A 463 24.30 -13.08 -14.11
CA LEU A 463 25.54 -13.17 -14.89
C LEU A 463 25.41 -14.16 -16.05
N VAL A 464 24.83 -15.34 -15.83
CA VAL A 464 24.63 -16.31 -16.91
C VAL A 464 23.65 -15.79 -17.96
N LYS A 465 22.54 -15.16 -17.55
CA LYS A 465 21.56 -14.54 -18.48
C LYS A 465 22.15 -13.41 -19.30
N SER A 466 23.13 -12.69 -18.76
CA SER A 466 23.85 -11.64 -19.47
C SER A 466 25.01 -12.17 -20.34
N GLY A 467 25.21 -13.49 -20.39
CA GLY A 467 26.28 -14.10 -21.17
C GLY A 467 27.66 -13.96 -20.52
N ARG A 468 27.72 -13.82 -19.19
CA ARG A 468 28.96 -13.78 -18.39
C ARG A 468 29.07 -15.01 -17.47
N ALA A 469 28.92 -16.19 -18.05
CA ALA A 469 29.07 -17.46 -17.32
C ALA A 469 30.52 -17.65 -16.83
N ASP A 470 31.49 -17.19 -17.62
CA ASP A 470 32.92 -17.08 -17.29
C ASP A 470 33.14 -16.38 -15.94
N LEU A 471 32.53 -15.21 -15.75
CA LEU A 471 32.66 -14.42 -14.53
C LEU A 471 31.96 -15.10 -13.35
N ALA A 472 30.82 -15.76 -13.60
CA ALA A 472 30.13 -16.53 -12.56
C ALA A 472 31.00 -17.69 -12.06
N ASP A 473 31.60 -18.46 -12.96
CA ASP A 473 32.52 -19.55 -12.59
C ASP A 473 33.76 -19.01 -11.87
N ALA A 474 34.34 -17.90 -12.36
CA ALA A 474 35.47 -17.24 -11.72
C ALA A 474 35.18 -16.80 -10.27
N ILE A 475 34.00 -16.19 -10.03
CA ILE A 475 33.57 -15.78 -8.68
C ILE A 475 33.40 -17.01 -7.78
N ARG A 476 32.78 -18.09 -8.28
CA ARG A 476 32.58 -19.34 -7.54
C ARG A 476 33.90 -19.93 -7.08
N ASP A 477 34.84 -20.04 -8.01
CA ASP A 477 36.08 -20.79 -7.83
C ASP A 477 37.10 -19.97 -7.02
N ASN A 478 36.95 -18.64 -6.96
CA ASN A 478 37.87 -17.72 -6.26
C ASN A 478 37.23 -17.03 -5.04
N GLY A 479 36.54 -17.78 -4.17
CA GLY A 479 36.07 -17.29 -2.86
C GLY A 479 34.55 -17.12 -2.72
N GLY A 480 33.81 -17.19 -3.82
CA GLY A 480 32.34 -17.17 -3.84
C GLY A 480 31.72 -15.77 -3.79
N TRP A 481 30.39 -15.70 -3.97
CA TRP A 481 29.66 -14.43 -4.11
C TRP A 481 29.70 -13.58 -2.85
N MET A 482 29.66 -14.19 -1.66
CA MET A 482 29.69 -13.47 -0.39
C MET A 482 31.02 -12.75 -0.18
N PHE A 483 32.13 -13.40 -0.54
CA PHE A 483 33.47 -12.84 -0.44
C PHE A 483 33.60 -11.56 -1.28
N TYR A 484 33.23 -11.62 -2.57
CA TYR A 484 33.30 -10.45 -3.45
C TYR A 484 32.26 -9.37 -3.11
N ALA A 485 31.09 -9.74 -2.60
CA ALA A 485 30.11 -8.76 -2.13
C ALA A 485 30.66 -7.92 -0.97
N GLN A 486 31.26 -8.57 0.04
CA GLN A 486 31.89 -7.87 1.17
C GLN A 486 33.10 -7.05 0.73
N ARG A 487 33.96 -7.64 -0.10
CA ARG A 487 35.20 -7.01 -0.60
C ARG A 487 34.94 -5.73 -1.41
N LEU A 488 33.87 -5.72 -2.22
CA LEU A 488 33.50 -4.57 -3.05
C LEU A 488 32.48 -3.62 -2.37
N GLY A 489 32.08 -3.90 -1.13
CA GLY A 489 31.07 -3.11 -0.43
C GLY A 489 29.69 -3.14 -1.10
N LEU A 490 29.37 -4.21 -1.82
CA LEU A 490 28.11 -4.39 -2.52
C LEU A 490 27.05 -4.96 -1.58
N LEU A 491 25.82 -4.48 -1.71
CA LEU A 491 24.71 -5.00 -0.92
C LEU A 491 24.37 -6.42 -1.40
N PHE A 492 24.43 -7.37 -0.48
CA PHE A 492 23.93 -8.73 -0.69
C PHE A 492 22.41 -8.72 -0.52
N GLY A 493 21.67 -8.61 -1.63
CA GLY A 493 20.23 -8.42 -1.60
C GLY A 493 19.51 -9.39 -2.52
N LEU A 494 18.94 -10.44 -1.94
CA LEU A 494 17.99 -11.36 -2.57
C LEU A 494 16.83 -10.55 -3.17
N ASP A 495 16.54 -10.74 -4.45
CA ASP A 495 15.43 -10.10 -5.17
C ASP A 495 14.03 -10.59 -4.72
N THR A 496 13.93 -11.24 -3.56
CA THR A 496 12.70 -11.91 -3.15
C THR A 496 11.80 -10.97 -2.35
N GLN A 497 11.12 -10.05 -3.03
CA GLN A 497 9.80 -9.57 -2.59
C GLN A 497 8.76 -10.71 -2.70
N ARG A 498 9.07 -11.88 -2.16
CA ARG A 498 8.18 -13.03 -2.15
C ARG A 498 7.29 -12.91 -0.92
N ARG A 499 6.00 -13.15 -1.13
CA ARG A 499 5.00 -13.04 -0.06
C ARG A 499 5.38 -13.96 1.09
N GLN A 500 5.05 -13.54 2.31
CA GLN A 500 5.24 -14.36 3.51
C GLN A 500 4.57 -15.74 3.30
N GLY A 501 5.33 -16.82 3.49
CA GLY A 501 4.88 -18.19 3.24
C GLY A 501 5.22 -18.78 1.86
N TYR A 502 5.80 -18.01 0.93
CA TYR A 502 6.18 -18.50 -0.41
C TYR A 502 7.08 -19.76 -0.35
N TRP A 503 8.07 -19.75 0.55
CA TRP A 503 9.03 -20.84 0.72
C TRP A 503 8.51 -22.02 1.55
N ALA A 504 7.34 -21.88 2.17
CA ALA A 504 6.70 -22.99 2.88
C ALA A 504 6.01 -23.96 1.90
N ASP A 505 5.69 -23.49 0.69
CA ASP A 505 5.14 -24.31 -0.37
C ASP A 505 6.28 -25.01 -1.13
N GLN A 506 6.28 -26.33 -1.07
CA GLN A 506 7.29 -27.18 -1.69
C GLN A 506 7.29 -27.05 -3.22
N THR A 507 6.16 -26.73 -3.85
CA THR A 507 6.09 -26.56 -5.31
C THR A 507 6.93 -25.38 -5.77
N ASN A 508 6.92 -24.28 -5.02
CA ASN A 508 7.73 -23.10 -5.31
C ASN A 508 9.23 -23.38 -5.16
N VAL A 509 9.63 -24.15 -4.15
CA VAL A 509 11.04 -24.56 -3.97
C VAL A 509 11.50 -25.43 -5.14
N VAL A 510 10.66 -26.38 -5.57
CA VAL A 510 10.92 -27.28 -6.70
C VAL A 510 11.01 -26.49 -8.02
N GLU A 511 10.13 -25.53 -8.26
CA GLU A 511 10.18 -24.67 -9.46
C GLU A 511 11.42 -23.79 -9.49
N GLU A 512 11.77 -23.18 -8.36
CA GLU A 512 12.96 -22.34 -8.25
C GLU A 512 14.26 -23.13 -8.41
N LEU A 513 14.29 -24.36 -7.88
CA LEU A 513 15.41 -25.27 -8.08
C LEU A 513 15.49 -25.77 -9.53
N ARG A 514 14.36 -26.07 -10.18
CA ARG A 514 14.31 -26.37 -11.63
C ARG A 514 14.81 -25.20 -12.47
N SER A 515 14.40 -23.97 -12.16
CA SER A 515 14.89 -22.77 -12.85
C SER A 515 16.38 -22.56 -12.64
N TYR A 516 16.88 -22.80 -11.44
CA TYR A 516 18.32 -22.74 -11.15
C TYR A 516 19.09 -23.79 -11.97
N LEU A 517 18.57 -25.02 -12.07
CA LEU A 517 19.18 -26.10 -12.84
C LEU A 517 19.12 -25.86 -14.36
N SER A 518 17.99 -25.36 -14.89
CA SER A 518 17.82 -25.09 -16.33
C SER A 518 18.74 -23.98 -16.83
N ASP A 519 18.99 -22.99 -15.99
CA ASP A 519 19.81 -21.83 -16.36
C ASP A 519 21.32 -22.16 -16.36
N ARG A 520 21.76 -23.25 -15.70
CA ARG A 520 23.20 -23.51 -15.49
C ARG A 520 23.86 -24.60 -16.32
N ALA A 521 23.15 -25.37 -17.15
CA ALA A 521 23.73 -26.49 -17.92
C ALA A 521 24.61 -27.47 -17.09
N VAL A 522 24.49 -27.46 -15.76
CA VAL A 522 25.18 -28.40 -14.87
C VAL A 522 24.38 -29.70 -14.90
N VAL A 523 25.09 -30.77 -15.28
CA VAL A 523 24.72 -32.20 -15.32
C VAL A 523 23.22 -32.44 -15.07
N ALA A 524 22.45 -32.41 -16.16
CA ALA A 524 21.05 -32.79 -16.15
C ALA A 524 20.85 -34.07 -15.33
N GLY A 525 20.06 -33.99 -14.26
CA GLY A 525 19.73 -35.13 -13.41
C GLY A 525 20.44 -35.24 -12.06
N LYS A 526 21.23 -34.24 -11.60
CA LYS A 526 21.87 -34.28 -10.26
C LYS A 526 21.38 -33.17 -9.31
N MET A 527 21.28 -33.48 -8.02
CA MET A 527 20.85 -32.55 -6.96
C MET A 527 22.04 -31.68 -6.51
N PRO A 528 21.94 -30.33 -6.58
CA PRO A 528 22.95 -29.43 -6.03
C PRO A 528 23.02 -29.54 -4.51
N SER A 529 24.23 -29.51 -3.94
CA SER A 529 24.36 -29.49 -2.48
C SER A 529 23.98 -28.13 -1.89
N LEU A 530 23.59 -28.12 -0.61
CA LEU A 530 23.20 -26.89 0.10
C LEU A 530 24.34 -25.87 0.12
N ARG A 531 25.58 -26.33 0.31
CA ARG A 531 26.78 -25.47 0.25
C ARG A 531 27.04 -24.91 -1.14
N LEU A 532 26.75 -25.67 -2.21
CA LEU A 532 26.87 -25.18 -3.58
C LEU A 532 25.86 -24.05 -3.84
N LEU A 533 24.61 -24.23 -3.39
CA LEU A 533 23.58 -23.20 -3.46
C LEU A 533 23.99 -21.94 -2.68
N GLU A 534 24.56 -22.09 -1.49
CA GLU A 534 25.09 -20.97 -0.70
C GLU A 534 26.25 -20.24 -1.40
N LYS A 535 27.22 -20.99 -1.93
CA LYS A 535 28.34 -20.42 -2.70
C LYS A 535 27.86 -19.61 -3.90
N ASP A 536 26.84 -20.10 -4.60
CA ASP A 536 26.23 -19.45 -5.75
C ASP A 536 25.26 -18.30 -5.40
N GLY A 537 25.10 -18.00 -4.11
CA GLY A 537 24.21 -16.94 -3.64
C GLY A 537 22.71 -17.31 -3.67
N ARG A 538 22.37 -18.59 -3.84
CA ARG A 538 21.02 -19.17 -3.69
C ARG A 538 20.81 -19.77 -2.29
N ALA A 539 21.34 -19.09 -1.27
CA ALA A 539 21.14 -19.45 0.13
C ALA A 539 19.65 -19.44 0.53
N ASP A 540 18.80 -18.77 -0.25
CA ASP A 540 17.34 -18.78 -0.11
C ASP A 540 16.73 -20.17 -0.39
N ILE A 541 17.15 -20.82 -1.47
CA ILE A 541 16.76 -22.21 -1.77
C ILE A 541 17.34 -23.15 -0.71
N ALA A 542 18.62 -22.98 -0.36
CA ALA A 542 19.27 -23.82 0.66
C ALA A 542 18.53 -23.72 2.01
N PHE A 543 18.22 -22.50 2.44
CA PHE A 543 17.46 -22.23 3.65
C PHE A 543 16.03 -22.76 3.57
N ALA A 544 15.34 -22.63 2.43
CA ALA A 544 14.00 -23.16 2.25
C ALA A 544 13.96 -24.68 2.36
N ILE A 545 14.93 -25.36 1.73
CA ILE A 545 15.11 -26.82 1.83
C ILE A 545 15.41 -27.24 3.28
N GLN A 546 16.22 -26.47 4.02
CA GLN A 546 16.60 -26.81 5.40
C GLN A 546 15.53 -26.51 6.45
N ARG A 547 14.72 -25.46 6.25
CA ARG A 547 13.77 -24.95 7.26
C ARG A 547 12.35 -25.44 7.07
N TYR A 548 11.86 -25.51 5.84
CA TYR A 548 10.45 -25.81 5.54
C TYR A 548 10.25 -27.21 4.98
N HIS A 549 11.33 -27.86 4.54
CA HIS A 549 11.31 -29.21 4.00
C HIS A 549 12.25 -30.11 4.79
N THR A 550 11.92 -31.39 4.88
CA THR A 550 12.55 -32.36 5.79
C THR A 550 13.95 -32.77 5.34
N SER A 551 14.19 -32.95 4.04
CA SER A 551 15.53 -33.23 3.51
C SER A 551 15.71 -32.87 2.02
N ALA A 552 16.96 -32.65 1.61
CA ALA A 552 17.34 -32.52 0.19
C ALA A 552 17.05 -33.80 -0.61
N GLU A 553 16.94 -34.94 0.06
CA GLU A 553 16.68 -36.27 -0.51
C GLU A 553 15.25 -36.39 -1.01
N GLU A 554 14.27 -35.89 -0.25
CA GLU A 554 12.87 -35.87 -0.68
C GLU A 554 12.64 -34.94 -1.88
N VAL A 555 13.32 -33.79 -1.90
CA VAL A 555 13.25 -32.83 -3.01
C VAL A 555 13.92 -33.42 -4.25
N ALA A 556 15.05 -34.11 -4.10
CA ALA A 556 15.74 -34.82 -5.18
C ALA A 556 14.88 -35.95 -5.74
N ALA A 557 14.24 -36.76 -4.89
CA ALA A 557 13.35 -37.85 -5.32
C ALA A 557 12.15 -37.36 -6.14
N LYS A 558 11.51 -36.24 -5.74
CA LYS A 558 10.41 -35.62 -6.50
C LYS A 558 10.85 -35.07 -7.86
N LEU A 559 12.10 -34.63 -7.95
CA LEU A 559 12.68 -34.11 -9.19
C LEU A 559 13.37 -35.18 -10.04
N GLN A 560 13.37 -36.44 -9.58
CA GLN A 560 14.12 -37.55 -10.19
C GLN A 560 15.61 -37.20 -10.37
N LEU A 561 16.20 -36.50 -9.38
CA LEU A 561 17.60 -36.13 -9.36
C LEU A 561 18.41 -37.12 -8.52
N GLN A 562 19.60 -37.48 -9.01
CA GLN A 562 20.59 -38.25 -8.25
C GLN A 562 21.24 -37.36 -7.18
N LEU A 563 21.27 -37.84 -5.94
CA LEU A 563 21.95 -37.17 -4.84
C LEU A 563 23.46 -37.22 -5.05
N MET A 564 24.11 -36.06 -5.01
CA MET A 564 25.56 -35.99 -4.89
C MET A 564 25.93 -36.01 -3.41
N PRO A 565 26.86 -36.87 -2.97
CA PRO A 565 27.52 -36.66 -1.69
C PRO A 565 28.23 -35.29 -1.73
N ASP A 566 28.15 -34.54 -0.63
CA ASP A 566 28.87 -33.26 -0.51
C ASP A 566 30.35 -33.48 -0.84
N PRO A 567 30.97 -32.66 -1.71
CA PRO A 567 32.42 -32.63 -1.82
C PRO A 567 32.95 -31.94 -0.55
N VAL A 568 33.06 -32.72 0.53
CA VAL A 568 33.99 -32.42 1.62
C VAL A 568 35.36 -32.86 1.14
N ASP A 569 36.36 -32.05 1.45
CA ASP A 569 37.78 -32.29 1.18
C ASP A 569 38.13 -33.77 1.21
N LEU A 570 38.45 -34.31 0.03
CA LEU A 570 38.98 -35.67 -0.15
C LEU A 570 40.29 -35.89 0.64
N GLN A 571 40.82 -34.88 1.33
CA GLN A 571 41.97 -34.98 2.21
C GLN A 571 41.60 -35.30 3.66
N ASP A 572 40.48 -34.82 4.20
CA ASP A 572 40.12 -35.03 5.62
C ASP A 572 39.25 -36.27 5.85
N ALA A 573 38.42 -36.66 4.88
CA ALA A 573 37.62 -37.89 4.98
C ALA A 573 38.47 -39.17 4.91
N VAL A 574 39.61 -39.11 4.20
CA VAL A 574 40.58 -40.21 4.13
C VAL A 574 41.32 -40.40 5.47
N TYR A 575 41.42 -39.34 6.29
CA TYR A 575 42.07 -39.41 7.60
C TYR A 575 41.31 -40.25 8.63
N PHE A 576 39.96 -40.28 8.55
CA PHE A 576 39.10 -41.02 9.48
C PHE A 576 38.57 -42.36 8.96
N ASP A 577 39.03 -42.79 7.77
CA ASP A 577 38.81 -44.16 7.28
C ASP A 577 39.54 -45.18 8.17
N ASN A 578 40.68 -44.77 8.76
CA ASN A 578 41.35 -45.52 9.80
C ASN A 578 40.57 -45.45 11.12
N LYS A 579 39.98 -46.59 11.51
CA LYS A 579 39.17 -46.75 12.72
C LYS A 579 39.90 -46.32 13.99
N GLU A 580 41.21 -46.52 14.11
CA GLU A 580 41.98 -46.17 15.32
C GLU A 580 42.11 -44.66 15.52
N VAL A 581 42.32 -43.92 14.44
CA VAL A 581 42.44 -42.45 14.45
C VAL A 581 41.09 -41.80 14.78
N PHE A 582 40.01 -42.36 14.23
CA PHE A 582 38.65 -41.98 14.56
C PHE A 582 38.32 -42.23 16.03
N VAL A 583 38.58 -43.43 16.55
CA VAL A 583 38.35 -43.79 17.96
C VAL A 583 39.10 -42.83 18.88
N ARG A 584 40.38 -42.57 18.62
CA ARG A 584 41.19 -41.66 19.44
C ARG A 584 40.64 -40.24 19.45
N SER A 585 40.35 -39.70 18.28
CA SER A 585 39.83 -38.33 18.14
C SER A 585 38.43 -38.16 18.75
N MET A 586 37.62 -39.22 18.69
CA MET A 586 36.30 -39.27 19.34
C MET A 586 36.43 -39.32 20.87
N SER A 587 37.34 -40.14 21.40
CA SER A 587 37.62 -40.22 22.84
C SER A 587 38.18 -38.91 23.39
N ASP A 588 39.14 -38.30 22.70
CA ASP A 588 39.70 -36.99 23.09
C ASP A 588 38.60 -35.91 23.13
N TRP A 589 37.72 -35.92 22.13
CA TRP A 589 36.57 -35.01 22.09
C TRP A 589 35.59 -35.27 23.26
N ILE A 590 35.30 -36.54 23.60
CA ILE A 590 34.41 -36.89 24.71
C ILE A 590 35.01 -36.42 26.05
N VAL A 591 36.31 -36.58 26.25
CA VAL A 591 37.01 -36.10 27.46
C VAL A 591 36.93 -34.58 27.60
N GLU A 592 37.09 -33.86 26.48
CA GLU A 592 37.15 -32.41 26.49
C GLU A 592 35.75 -31.76 26.56
N HIS A 593 34.81 -32.26 25.77
CA HIS A 593 33.52 -31.62 25.48
C HIS A 593 32.28 -32.47 25.81
N GLY A 594 32.46 -33.78 25.98
CA GLY A 594 31.39 -34.76 26.19
C GLY A 594 31.17 -35.14 27.65
N ILE A 595 30.46 -36.26 27.84
CA ILE A 595 30.27 -36.94 29.13
C ILE A 595 30.81 -38.35 28.94
N ASP A 596 31.66 -38.79 29.86
CA ASP A 596 32.27 -40.11 29.79
C ASP A 596 31.21 -41.22 29.76
N GLY A 597 31.42 -42.24 28.92
CA GLY A 597 30.47 -43.33 28.68
C GLY A 597 29.19 -42.98 27.89
N ILE A 598 29.00 -41.73 27.46
CA ILE A 598 27.80 -41.31 26.69
C ILE A 598 28.18 -40.96 25.25
N MET A 599 27.43 -41.50 24.28
CA MET A 599 27.62 -41.21 22.86
C MET A 599 27.17 -39.78 22.51
N PRO A 600 28.05 -38.91 21.98
CA PRO A 600 27.71 -37.54 21.61
C PRO A 600 26.58 -37.47 20.58
N SER A 601 25.74 -36.44 20.69
CA SER A 601 24.64 -36.22 19.76
C SER A 601 25.08 -35.48 18.50
N ARG A 602 24.23 -35.51 17.47
CA ARG A 602 24.45 -34.72 16.24
C ARG A 602 24.59 -33.21 16.56
N GLU A 603 23.83 -32.72 17.52
CA GLU A 603 23.83 -31.30 17.91
C GLU A 603 25.13 -30.91 18.61
N ASP A 604 25.77 -31.83 19.33
CA ASP A 604 27.03 -31.60 20.02
C ASP A 604 28.20 -31.32 19.07
N PHE A 605 28.28 -32.10 17.99
CA PHE A 605 29.28 -31.89 16.95
C PHE A 605 29.06 -30.59 16.18
N ILE A 606 27.79 -30.21 15.97
CA ILE A 606 27.45 -28.94 15.33
C ILE A 606 27.83 -27.77 16.24
N ARG A 607 27.54 -27.87 17.54
CA ARG A 607 27.85 -26.81 18.53
C ARG A 607 29.35 -26.58 18.69
N THR A 608 30.16 -27.63 18.57
CA THR A 608 31.63 -27.57 18.68
C THR A 608 32.34 -27.38 17.33
N GLY A 609 31.59 -27.28 16.22
CA GLY A 609 32.15 -27.11 14.87
C GLY A 609 32.89 -28.33 14.30
N ARG A 610 32.88 -29.47 15.01
CA ARG A 610 33.52 -30.73 14.59
C ARG A 610 32.63 -31.53 13.63
N HIS A 611 32.38 -30.93 12.47
CA HIS A 611 31.59 -31.55 11.40
C HIS A 611 32.27 -32.78 10.78
N ASP A 612 33.60 -32.86 10.89
CA ASP A 612 34.44 -33.99 10.52
C ASP A 612 34.11 -35.25 11.33
N LEU A 613 34.08 -35.18 12.66
CA LEU A 613 33.71 -36.30 13.54
C LEU A 613 32.26 -36.73 13.33
N ARG A 614 31.34 -35.78 13.10
CA ARG A 614 29.96 -36.08 12.74
C ARG A 614 29.87 -36.94 11.49
N ASN A 615 30.64 -36.59 10.46
CA ASN A 615 30.63 -37.33 9.20
C ASN A 615 31.32 -38.69 9.34
N ALA A 616 32.40 -38.77 10.11
CA ALA A 616 33.07 -40.03 10.43
C ALA A 616 32.14 -41.00 11.19
N VAL A 617 31.31 -40.51 12.13
CA VAL A 617 30.29 -41.33 12.80
C VAL A 617 29.28 -41.94 11.81
N ILE A 618 28.94 -41.21 10.74
CA ILE A 618 28.05 -41.71 9.68
C ILE A 618 28.76 -42.78 8.85
N MET A 619 30.02 -42.56 8.48
CA MET A 619 30.85 -43.52 7.74
C MET A 619 31.01 -44.85 8.48
N HIS A 620 31.21 -44.82 9.80
CA HIS A 620 31.37 -46.01 10.64
C HIS A 620 30.03 -46.67 11.07
N GLY A 621 29.00 -46.54 10.24
CA GLY A 621 27.71 -47.23 10.44
C GLY A 621 26.69 -46.48 11.30
N GLY A 622 26.94 -45.20 11.60
CA GLY A 622 26.03 -44.33 12.34
C GLY A 622 26.17 -44.42 13.86
N ARG A 623 25.44 -43.54 14.56
CA ARG A 623 25.61 -43.27 16.01
C ARG A 623 25.49 -44.51 16.89
N ARG A 624 24.56 -45.43 16.59
CA ARG A 624 24.37 -46.67 17.37
C ARG A 624 25.49 -47.69 17.14
N ALA A 625 25.93 -47.86 15.90
CA ALA A 625 27.02 -48.78 15.57
C ALA A 625 28.34 -48.32 16.20
N VAL A 626 28.61 -47.02 16.13
CA VAL A 626 29.79 -46.41 16.77
C VAL A 626 29.71 -46.51 18.29
N ALA A 627 28.54 -46.25 18.88
CA ALA A 627 28.35 -46.38 20.32
C ALA A 627 28.63 -47.81 20.82
N VAL A 628 28.12 -48.83 20.13
CA VAL A 628 28.43 -50.23 20.43
C VAL A 628 29.92 -50.52 20.25
N SER A 629 30.56 -49.95 19.22
CA SER A 629 31.99 -50.19 18.96
C SER A 629 32.95 -49.52 19.96
N LEU A 630 32.47 -48.50 20.68
CA LEU A 630 33.23 -47.70 21.65
C LEU A 630 32.74 -47.93 23.10
N ASP A 631 31.82 -48.87 23.31
CA ASP A 631 31.18 -49.15 24.59
C ASP A 631 30.50 -47.92 25.24
N LEU A 632 29.81 -47.13 24.42
CA LEU A 632 29.10 -45.91 24.81
C LEU A 632 27.57 -46.11 24.81
N VAL A 633 26.87 -45.40 25.70
CA VAL A 633 25.40 -45.46 25.79
C VAL A 633 24.76 -44.35 24.95
N CYS A 634 23.76 -44.70 24.12
CA CYS A 634 23.04 -43.75 23.25
C CYS A 634 21.92 -42.96 23.94
N GLU A 635 21.41 -43.42 25.09
CA GLU A 635 20.27 -42.85 25.80
C GLU A 635 20.60 -42.69 27.29
N GLY A 636 20.70 -41.45 27.77
CA GLY A 636 20.92 -41.13 29.19
C GLY A 636 19.81 -40.22 29.73
N PRO A 637 19.36 -40.39 30.99
CA PRO A 637 18.33 -39.56 31.59
C PRO A 637 18.86 -38.13 31.83
N GLY A 638 18.13 -37.13 31.32
CA GLY A 638 18.30 -35.72 31.70
C GLY A 638 19.71 -35.15 31.57
N TRP A 639 20.32 -35.23 30.39
CA TRP A 639 21.66 -34.66 30.08
C TRP A 639 21.89 -33.27 30.66
N VAL A 640 20.91 -32.36 30.59
CA VAL A 640 21.05 -30.99 31.13
C VAL A 640 21.38 -30.97 32.62
N ALA A 641 20.80 -31.86 33.44
CA ALA A 641 21.06 -31.93 34.87
C ALA A 641 22.47 -32.49 35.18
N LEU A 642 22.90 -33.51 34.44
CA LEU A 642 24.23 -34.13 34.59
C LEU A 642 25.36 -33.22 34.11
N TRP A 643 25.16 -32.50 33.01
CA TRP A 643 26.13 -31.55 32.47
C TRP A 643 26.32 -30.33 33.37
N LEU A 644 25.24 -29.80 33.95
CA LEU A 644 25.32 -28.72 34.95
C LEU A 644 26.07 -29.17 36.22
N GLY A 645 25.89 -30.42 36.66
CA GLY A 645 26.65 -31.00 37.76
C GLY A 645 28.16 -31.13 37.46
N HIS A 646 28.52 -31.58 36.27
CA HIS A 646 29.93 -31.74 35.86
C HIS A 646 30.66 -30.39 35.68
N GLN A 647 29.98 -29.36 35.14
CA GLN A 647 30.55 -28.01 35.03
C GLN A 647 30.69 -27.32 36.41
N ALA A 648 29.76 -27.58 37.33
CA ALA A 648 29.89 -27.13 38.72
C ALA A 648 31.11 -27.78 39.42
N GLY A 649 31.37 -29.07 39.17
CA GLY A 649 32.56 -29.78 39.67
C GLY A 649 33.88 -29.23 39.13
N LYS A 650 33.97 -28.92 37.83
CA LYS A 650 35.17 -28.31 37.23
C LYS A 650 35.46 -26.90 37.77
N SER A 651 34.42 -26.13 38.10
CA SER A 651 34.56 -24.77 38.66
C SER A 651 35.05 -24.74 40.12
N PHE A 652 34.76 -25.80 40.91
CA PHE A 652 35.23 -25.91 42.29
C PHE A 652 36.73 -26.27 42.38
N TYR A 653 37.24 -27.09 41.45
CA TYR A 653 38.67 -27.46 41.43
C TYR A 653 39.60 -26.32 41.00
N THR A 654 39.14 -25.41 40.14
CA THR A 654 39.94 -24.25 39.69
C THR A 654 40.05 -23.12 40.71
N ARG A 655 39.29 -23.16 41.82
CA ARG A 655 39.35 -22.12 42.87
C ARG A 655 40.20 -22.48 44.09
N ILE A 656 40.73 -23.70 44.19
CA ILE A 656 41.50 -24.19 45.36
C ILE A 656 43.01 -24.36 45.05
N THR A 657 43.46 -24.21 43.80
CA THR A 657 44.89 -24.31 43.45
C THR A 657 45.65 -22.99 43.53
N GLY A 658 45.16 -22.05 44.34
CA GLY A 658 45.91 -20.89 44.80
C GLY A 658 46.13 -20.99 46.30
N THR A 659 47.40 -21.08 46.72
CA THR A 659 47.93 -21.05 48.10
C THR A 659 47.95 -22.37 48.92
N GLN A 660 49.21 -22.77 49.20
CA GLN A 660 49.75 -23.51 50.36
C GLN A 660 49.36 -24.99 50.59
N ARG A 661 50.42 -25.81 50.58
CA ARG A 661 50.52 -27.16 51.14
C ARG A 661 49.99 -27.20 52.58
N ILE A 662 49.03 -28.09 52.83
CA ILE A 662 48.86 -28.71 54.14
C ILE A 662 48.67 -30.21 53.90
N TYR A 663 49.67 -30.99 54.32
CA TYR A 663 49.54 -32.43 54.56
C TYR A 663 48.83 -32.61 55.89
N VAL A 664 47.70 -33.34 55.94
CA VAL A 664 47.27 -34.03 57.18
C VAL A 664 46.60 -35.37 56.82
N CYS A 665 47.07 -36.38 57.55
CA CYS A 665 46.70 -37.79 57.59
C CYS A 665 45.21 -38.13 57.50
N GLY A 666 44.96 -39.31 56.94
CA GLY A 666 43.69 -39.99 57.02
C GLY A 666 43.42 -40.66 58.37
N GLN A 667 42.20 -41.13 58.53
CA GLN A 667 41.87 -42.26 59.39
C GLN A 667 40.71 -43.03 58.78
N ASP A 668 41.00 -44.30 58.50
CA ASP A 668 40.04 -45.38 58.48
C ASP A 668 39.29 -45.42 59.82
N ASN A 669 37.97 -45.54 59.75
CA ASN A 669 37.16 -46.01 60.86
C ASN A 669 36.75 -47.46 60.60
N ARG A 670 37.49 -48.40 61.19
CA ARG A 670 36.95 -49.68 61.65
C ARG A 670 37.39 -49.91 63.10
N PHE A 671 36.39 -50.28 63.89
CA PHE A 671 36.39 -51.08 65.10
C PHE A 671 37.71 -51.73 65.56
N SER A 672 37.87 -51.70 66.89
CA SER A 672 38.80 -52.41 67.81
C SER A 672 40.00 -51.59 68.29
#